data_AF-A0A2V9UP91-F1
#
_entry.id   AF-A0A2V9UP91-F1
#
_cell.length_a   1.000
_cell.length_b   1.000
_cell.length_c   1.000
_cell.angle_alpha   90.00
_cell.angle_beta   90.00
_cell.angle_gamma   90.00
#
_symmetry.space_group_name_H-M   'P 1'
#
loop_
_entity.id
_entity.type
_entity.pdbx_description
1 polymer ?
#
loop_
_entity_poly.entity_id
_entity_poly.type
_entity_poly.pdbx_seq_one_letter_code
_entity_poly.pdbx_strand_id
1 'polypeptide(L)'
;MKTDVFAARRAAEIVFPHRGHCLGVSIGLGTDAREQSWPRNARSARGRQRVHGWHGDWRMVAGRTHPAQSLPGPLVRWSGGVRRYLGGPCCAKEPVALAAGDYRDGRELSGDGTLHSPGCNPRRAYSGNSMAGGHIGALYGVNTLGAVAGIILTVWYLLPALGLRASSITLGAVNIGVAAIGWMLSRRTSPAEDDRAPASRRLMVTLTITGFLAIGFEILGVRVLSQVMENTIYSFASALAIYLLGISIGAALYHRSGREQWLDHLLGLAAIACLGGIFILARAQAIYSSFRAAFGDSTQGVAAAEMLLAACIFLPATVLMGAIFSLLIQRQTTELPRLLAVNTLGSALAPFAFGVFLLPVIGSKWALVLVGLTYLTLLSRRRLLLPIIAVTLAAFSPSLRLVQLPSGGTLADYREGVLASLAVVRDEDGNRTLKVNNRFQMGGTSAASTEYREAHLPLLLHDNPRRALFLGTGTGITFGAATLYPGLQADGVELLPEVVEVMGYFKPENFMDEYDDRLRIHVADARRFVTTTTNRYDVIIADLFHPARDGAGTLYTKEHFTAIRARLNEGGIFCQWLPLHQMDDQTLRAVTRTFLEVFPSTRAYLLHWSIDVPVLGLFGTDQWPQYTNGWVEARGSSLQNHLKRLGIADSARVFGNFVAGADALRRFAGYAPINTDEHQVVTYAAPRFSYQRNATPYGRLLTVLEVEAPPSDFIRARNVYLKGLVEESEGRITQAIEYYIESARISDEFTAGYARCISLASLKAKDHPQGARVLLERLIEAQPREKLARDLLERLFPATQK
;
A
#
# COMPACT_ATOMS: atom_id res chain seq x y z
N MET A 1 24.11 -32.13 -31.49
CA MET A 1 23.78 -33.53 -31.85
C MET A 1 23.69 -34.31 -30.56
N LYS A 2 22.53 -34.68 -30.01
CA LYS A 2 21.10 -34.54 -30.39
C LYS A 2 20.39 -33.84 -29.20
N THR A 3 19.69 -32.71 -29.38
CA THR A 3 18.22 -32.64 -29.44
C THR A 3 17.48 -33.64 -28.55
N ASP A 4 16.83 -33.13 -27.50
CA ASP A 4 15.46 -33.54 -27.18
C ASP A 4 14.63 -32.34 -26.71
N VAL A 5 13.36 -32.33 -27.10
CA VAL A 5 12.43 -31.21 -26.97
C VAL A 5 11.23 -31.67 -26.17
N PHE A 6 10.95 -31.03 -25.03
CA PHE A 6 9.66 -31.16 -24.36
C PHE A 6 9.02 -29.80 -24.08
N ALA A 7 8.15 -29.38 -25.00
CA ALA A 7 7.25 -28.27 -24.80
C ALA A 7 6.05 -28.72 -23.96
N ALA A 8 5.93 -28.18 -22.74
CA ALA A 8 4.76 -28.40 -21.89
C ALA A 8 3.74 -27.26 -22.05
N ARG A 9 2.79 -27.40 -22.98
CA ARG A 9 1.50 -26.69 -22.88
C ARG A 9 0.77 -27.20 -21.65
N ARG A 10 0.34 -26.31 -20.74
CA ARG A 10 -0.91 -26.52 -19.99
C ARG A 10 -1.71 -25.23 -19.93
N ALA A 11 -2.95 -25.32 -20.39
CA ALA A 11 -3.98 -24.32 -20.16
C ALA A 11 -4.46 -24.43 -18.70
N ALA A 12 -4.89 -23.31 -18.12
CA ALA A 12 -5.58 -23.33 -16.85
C ALA A 12 -7.03 -23.81 -17.06
N GLU A 13 -7.28 -25.10 -16.81
CA GLU A 13 -8.66 -25.60 -16.63
C GLU A 13 -9.19 -25.12 -15.27
N ILE A 14 -9.97 -24.04 -15.29
CA ILE A 14 -10.73 -23.60 -14.11
C ILE A 14 -11.90 -24.57 -13.92
N VAL A 15 -11.72 -25.53 -13.02
CA VAL A 15 -12.77 -26.46 -12.62
C VAL A 15 -13.79 -25.73 -11.73
N PHE A 16 -14.94 -25.37 -12.30
CA PHE A 16 -16.09 -24.85 -11.55
C PHE A 16 -16.91 -25.99 -10.93
N PRO A 17 -17.05 -26.07 -9.59
CA PRO A 17 -18.05 -26.94 -8.97
C PRO A 17 -19.44 -26.30 -9.04
N HIS A 18 -20.22 -26.69 -10.05
CA HIS A 18 -21.59 -26.22 -10.23
C HIS A 18 -22.61 -27.01 -9.37
N ARG A 19 -22.99 -26.47 -8.21
CA ARG A 19 -24.34 -26.53 -7.60
C ARG A 19 -24.48 -25.27 -6.73
N GLY A 20 -25.51 -24.42 -6.81
CA GLY A 20 -26.76 -24.51 -7.55
C GLY A 20 -27.95 -24.35 -6.59
N HIS A 21 -28.29 -23.10 -6.20
CA HIS A 21 -29.64 -22.53 -6.35
C HIS A 21 -29.76 -21.08 -5.84
N CYS A 22 -30.30 -20.23 -6.73
CA CYS A 22 -31.22 -19.09 -6.53
C CYS A 22 -30.96 -18.01 -5.46
N LEU A 23 -30.88 -16.76 -5.94
CA LEU A 23 -31.07 -15.55 -5.13
C LEU A 23 -32.48 -15.47 -4.53
N GLY A 24 -32.57 -14.91 -3.33
CA GLY A 24 -33.77 -14.27 -2.80
C GLY A 24 -33.36 -13.02 -2.00
N VAL A 25 -33.41 -11.84 -2.62
CA VAL A 25 -33.22 -10.57 -1.91
C VAL A 25 -34.53 -10.22 -1.22
N SER A 26 -34.50 -9.98 0.09
CA SER A 26 -35.60 -9.33 0.79
C SER A 26 -35.09 -8.49 1.95
N ILE A 27 -35.60 -7.26 2.04
CA ILE A 27 -35.32 -6.31 3.12
C ILE A 27 -36.51 -6.39 4.08
N GLY A 28 -36.27 -6.60 5.38
CA GLY A 28 -37.39 -6.70 6.34
C GLY A 28 -36.92 -6.82 7.79
N LEU A 29 -37.27 -5.82 8.58
CA LEU A 29 -37.15 -5.72 10.03
C LEU A 29 -37.76 -6.93 10.76
N GLY A 30 -37.22 -7.29 11.93
CA GLY A 30 -37.66 -8.46 12.68
C GLY A 30 -38.84 -8.22 13.64
N THR A 31 -39.42 -9.31 14.13
CA THR A 31 -40.01 -9.48 15.48
C THR A 31 -40.35 -10.96 15.70
N ASP A 32 -40.59 -11.33 16.96
CA ASP A 32 -40.74 -12.71 17.43
C ASP A 32 -41.93 -13.50 16.86
N ALA A 33 -41.76 -14.82 16.69
CA ALA A 33 -42.79 -15.83 16.99
C ALA A 33 -42.18 -17.25 17.05
N ARG A 34 -42.81 -18.14 17.83
CA ARG A 34 -42.33 -19.49 18.15
C ARG A 34 -42.79 -20.57 17.15
N GLU A 35 -42.00 -21.64 17.11
CA GLU A 35 -42.37 -23.05 16.93
C GLU A 35 -43.72 -23.41 16.26
N GLN A 36 -43.64 -24.16 15.15
CA GLN A 36 -44.48 -25.35 14.95
C GLN A 36 -43.86 -26.34 13.95
N SER A 37 -44.37 -27.58 13.94
CA SER A 37 -43.58 -28.79 13.66
C SER A 37 -44.08 -29.65 12.49
N TRP A 38 -43.14 -30.15 11.69
CA TRP A 38 -43.18 -31.45 10.95
C TRP A 38 -44.24 -31.64 9.82
N PRO A 39 -44.11 -32.64 8.91
CA PRO A 39 -42.89 -33.30 8.40
C PRO A 39 -42.84 -33.55 6.86
N ARG A 40 -41.71 -34.16 6.46
CA ARG A 40 -41.33 -34.69 5.14
C ARG A 40 -42.36 -35.65 4.49
N ASN A 41 -42.43 -35.61 3.14
CA ASN A 41 -42.36 -36.74 2.18
C ASN A 41 -42.87 -36.27 0.78
N ALA A 42 -42.51 -36.84 -0.38
CA ALA A 42 -41.39 -37.67 -0.83
C ALA A 42 -41.44 -37.78 -2.39
N ARG A 43 -40.39 -38.36 -3.03
CA ARG A 43 -40.38 -38.94 -4.40
C ARG A 43 -40.64 -37.97 -5.58
N SER A 44 -39.67 -37.64 -6.43
CA SER A 44 -38.95 -38.47 -7.43
C SER A 44 -39.76 -38.91 -8.65
N ALA A 45 -39.52 -38.27 -9.80
CA ALA A 45 -39.66 -38.87 -11.13
C ALA A 45 -38.65 -38.24 -12.10
N ARG A 46 -37.97 -39.06 -12.90
CA ARG A 46 -37.07 -38.61 -13.98
C ARG A 46 -37.88 -38.52 -15.29
N GLY A 47 -37.64 -37.49 -16.09
CA GLY A 47 -38.14 -37.42 -17.47
C GLY A 47 -37.16 -36.65 -18.36
N ARG A 48 -36.33 -37.36 -19.14
CA ARG A 48 -35.56 -36.75 -20.23
C ARG A 48 -36.41 -36.79 -21.50
N GLN A 49 -36.65 -35.65 -22.12
CA GLN A 49 -36.77 -35.56 -23.58
C GLN A 49 -35.98 -34.35 -24.08
N ARG A 50 -35.21 -34.56 -25.15
CA ARG A 50 -34.68 -33.51 -26.02
C ARG A 50 -35.69 -33.31 -27.16
N VAL A 51 -35.64 -32.16 -27.83
CA VAL A 51 -35.39 -31.99 -29.29
C VAL A 51 -36.02 -30.69 -29.81
N HIS A 52 -35.23 -29.91 -30.56
CA HIS A 52 -35.54 -28.67 -31.35
C HIS A 52 -36.24 -27.52 -30.59
N GLY A 53 -35.87 -26.24 -30.68
CA GLY A 53 -35.03 -25.52 -31.65
C GLY A 53 -35.91 -24.78 -32.66
N TRP A 54 -35.80 -23.44 -32.78
CA TRP A 54 -36.26 -22.63 -33.92
C TRP A 54 -35.71 -21.18 -33.85
N HIS A 55 -35.58 -20.53 -35.01
CA HIS A 55 -35.18 -19.12 -35.19
C HIS A 55 -36.38 -18.16 -35.04
N GLY A 56 -36.12 -16.85 -34.86
CA GLY A 56 -37.14 -15.81 -35.04
C GLY A 56 -36.68 -14.39 -34.67
N ASP A 57 -36.54 -13.52 -35.67
CA ASP A 57 -36.17 -12.10 -35.53
C ASP A 57 -37.26 -11.23 -34.88
N TRP A 58 -36.86 -10.07 -34.33
CA TRP A 58 -37.77 -8.98 -33.97
C TRP A 58 -37.51 -7.72 -34.81
N ARG A 59 -38.52 -7.25 -35.55
CA ARG A 59 -38.56 -5.92 -36.19
C ARG A 59 -39.65 -5.05 -35.56
N MET A 60 -39.39 -3.74 -35.48
CA MET A 60 -40.38 -2.72 -35.10
C MET A 60 -41.37 -2.41 -36.23
N VAL A 61 -42.61 -2.06 -35.88
CA VAL A 61 -43.54 -1.23 -36.67
C VAL A 61 -44.34 -0.32 -35.70
N ALA A 62 -44.69 0.89 -36.12
CA ALA A 62 -45.46 1.89 -35.35
C ALA A 62 -46.85 2.19 -35.99
N GLY A 63 -47.82 2.73 -35.23
CA GLY A 63 -49.18 3.05 -35.71
C GLY A 63 -50.00 4.03 -34.83
N ARG A 64 -51.10 4.60 -35.37
CA ARG A 64 -51.86 5.80 -34.89
C ARG A 64 -53.40 5.62 -35.13
N THR A 65 -54.40 6.39 -34.65
CA THR A 65 -54.56 7.57 -33.74
C THR A 65 -56.04 7.80 -33.34
N HIS A 66 -56.32 8.49 -32.22
CA HIS A 66 -57.53 9.32 -31.92
C HIS A 66 -58.93 8.63 -31.78
N PRO A 67 -60.03 9.31 -31.30
CA PRO A 67 -60.23 10.70 -30.80
C PRO A 67 -61.08 10.96 -29.49
N ALA A 68 -60.86 12.16 -28.89
CA ALA A 68 -61.74 13.18 -28.25
C ALA A 68 -63.00 12.93 -27.33
N GLN A 69 -63.06 13.65 -26.18
CA GLN A 69 -64.18 14.52 -25.71
C GLN A 69 -63.81 15.43 -24.49
N SER A 70 -64.77 16.09 -23.80
CA SER A 70 -64.62 17.54 -23.47
C SER A 70 -65.46 18.25 -22.36
N LEU A 71 -64.82 19.12 -21.55
CA LEU A 71 -65.30 20.37 -20.82
C LEU A 71 -66.40 20.27 -19.71
N PRO A 72 -66.64 21.30 -18.82
CA PRO A 72 -66.08 22.67 -18.66
C PRO A 72 -65.59 23.10 -17.22
N GLY A 73 -65.20 24.39 -17.02
CA GLY A 73 -64.68 25.01 -15.76
C GLY A 73 -65.73 25.71 -14.83
N PRO A 74 -65.34 26.58 -13.85
CA PRO A 74 -64.79 27.94 -14.11
C PRO A 74 -63.79 28.55 -13.05
N LEU A 75 -63.48 29.86 -13.19
CA LEU A 75 -62.50 30.69 -12.44
C LEU A 75 -63.02 31.40 -11.17
N VAL A 76 -62.13 31.77 -10.24
CA VAL A 76 -62.21 33.00 -9.41
C VAL A 76 -60.82 33.65 -9.19
N ARG A 77 -60.74 35.00 -9.29
CA ARG A 77 -59.61 35.86 -8.89
C ARG A 77 -59.89 36.49 -7.51
N TRP A 78 -58.85 36.90 -6.79
CA TRP A 78 -58.94 38.01 -5.82
C TRP A 78 -57.85 39.05 -6.06
N SER A 79 -58.16 40.30 -5.74
CA SER A 79 -57.32 41.49 -5.98
C SER A 79 -57.51 42.51 -4.86
N GLY A 80 -56.44 43.18 -4.45
CA GLY A 80 -56.51 44.33 -3.54
C GLY A 80 -55.23 45.15 -3.64
N GLY A 81 -55.36 46.48 -3.68
CA GLY A 81 -54.22 47.41 -3.74
C GLY A 81 -54.63 48.85 -3.50
N VAL A 82 -53.68 49.71 -3.13
CA VAL A 82 -53.90 51.15 -2.87
C VAL A 82 -52.68 51.99 -3.30
N ARG A 83 -52.91 52.96 -4.20
CA ARG A 83 -52.42 54.37 -4.36
C ARG A 83 -51.12 54.82 -3.62
N ARG A 84 -50.31 55.80 -4.07
CA ARG A 84 -50.63 57.08 -4.79
C ARG A 84 -49.38 57.81 -5.36
N TYR A 85 -49.58 58.56 -6.46
CA TYR A 85 -48.80 59.65 -7.11
C TYR A 85 -47.57 60.33 -6.43
N LEU A 86 -46.52 60.68 -7.23
CA LEU A 86 -46.22 62.05 -7.76
C LEU A 86 -44.88 62.13 -8.56
N GLY A 87 -44.82 62.99 -9.60
CA GLY A 87 -43.56 63.60 -10.11
C GLY A 87 -42.95 63.09 -11.45
N GLY A 88 -43.04 63.90 -12.51
CA GLY A 88 -42.04 63.98 -13.61
C GLY A 88 -41.36 65.37 -13.57
N PRO A 89 -40.71 65.90 -14.65
CA PRO A 89 -40.44 65.40 -16.01
C PRO A 89 -38.90 65.33 -16.30
N CYS A 90 -38.34 64.99 -17.49
CA CYS A 90 -38.25 65.83 -18.70
C CYS A 90 -37.42 65.18 -19.85
N CYS A 91 -37.57 65.72 -21.07
CA CYS A 91 -36.66 65.65 -22.24
C CYS A 91 -36.51 64.36 -23.09
N ALA A 92 -37.39 64.25 -24.10
CA ALA A 92 -37.09 64.35 -25.56
C ALA A 92 -35.65 64.83 -25.97
N LYS A 93 -35.09 64.64 -27.18
CA LYS A 93 -35.60 64.23 -28.52
C LYS A 93 -34.43 63.97 -29.50
N GLU A 94 -34.61 63.03 -30.43
CA GLU A 94 -34.24 63.04 -31.88
C GLU A 94 -32.78 63.15 -32.43
N PRO A 95 -32.54 62.74 -33.71
CA PRO A 95 -31.20 62.52 -34.30
C PRO A 95 -30.72 63.61 -35.28
N VAL A 96 -29.44 63.58 -35.70
CA VAL A 96 -28.86 64.53 -36.69
C VAL A 96 -28.04 63.86 -37.81
N ALA A 97 -28.63 63.94 -39.01
CA ALA A 97 -28.08 64.28 -40.33
C ALA A 97 -26.60 64.07 -40.75
N LEU A 98 -26.47 63.41 -41.93
CA LEU A 98 -25.78 63.86 -43.17
C LEU A 98 -24.55 64.79 -43.11
N ALA A 99 -23.52 64.38 -43.85
CA ALA A 99 -22.63 65.30 -44.59
C ALA A 99 -22.39 64.75 -46.01
N ALA A 100 -22.36 65.63 -47.01
CA ALA A 100 -22.11 65.31 -48.41
C ALA A 100 -20.99 66.22 -48.97
N GLY A 101 -20.30 65.77 -50.02
CA GLY A 101 -19.31 66.58 -50.74
C GLY A 101 -18.70 65.87 -51.95
N ASP A 102 -19.03 66.37 -53.15
CA ASP A 102 -18.16 66.66 -54.30
C ASP A 102 -17.12 65.66 -54.85
N TYR A 103 -16.81 65.61 -56.16
CA TYR A 103 -17.51 65.98 -57.42
C TYR A 103 -16.61 65.53 -58.62
N ARG A 104 -17.17 64.96 -59.71
CA ARG A 104 -16.51 64.73 -61.04
C ARG A 104 -15.22 63.85 -61.07
N ASP A 105 -14.74 63.31 -62.20
CA ASP A 105 -15.22 63.19 -63.59
C ASP A 105 -14.67 61.88 -64.21
N GLY A 106 -15.15 61.46 -65.39
CA GLY A 106 -14.50 60.39 -66.18
C GLY A 106 -15.46 59.39 -66.84
N ARG A 107 -15.74 59.60 -68.13
CA ARG A 107 -16.53 58.69 -68.98
C ARG A 107 -15.61 57.65 -69.64
N GLU A 108 -16.11 56.44 -69.90
CA GLU A 108 -16.40 55.98 -71.27
C GLU A 108 -17.24 54.68 -71.31
N LEU A 109 -17.67 54.31 -72.51
CA LEU A 109 -18.86 53.49 -72.79
C LEU A 109 -18.56 52.05 -73.25
N SER A 110 -19.65 51.30 -73.44
CA SER A 110 -19.76 49.90 -73.91
C SER A 110 -19.43 48.81 -72.86
N GLY A 111 -20.18 47.71 -72.79
CA GLY A 111 -21.40 47.40 -73.53
C GLY A 111 -21.59 45.91 -73.81
N ASP A 112 -21.84 45.10 -72.77
CA ASP A 112 -22.57 43.84 -72.97
C ASP A 112 -23.29 43.39 -71.68
N GLY A 113 -24.40 42.69 -71.84
CA GLY A 113 -25.32 42.33 -70.76
C GLY A 113 -25.06 40.94 -70.19
N THR A 114 -24.32 40.85 -69.07
CA THR A 114 -24.26 39.62 -68.25
C THR A 114 -24.35 39.94 -66.76
N LEU A 115 -25.37 39.39 -66.08
CA LEU A 115 -25.45 39.45 -64.61
C LEU A 115 -24.37 38.54 -63.99
N HIS A 116 -23.27 39.14 -63.53
CA HIS A 116 -22.37 38.48 -62.59
C HIS A 116 -22.82 38.70 -61.15
N SER A 117 -23.32 37.64 -60.51
CA SER A 117 -23.46 37.58 -59.05
C SER A 117 -22.07 37.69 -58.39
N PRO A 118 -21.86 38.59 -57.40
CA PRO A 118 -20.61 38.61 -56.64
C PRO A 118 -20.43 37.29 -55.89
N GLY A 119 -19.35 36.56 -56.19
CA GLY A 119 -19.12 35.24 -55.61
C GLY A 119 -18.95 35.27 -54.10
N CYS A 120 -19.76 34.47 -53.38
CA CYS A 120 -19.51 34.14 -51.99
C CYS A 120 -18.15 33.45 -51.84
N ASN A 121 -17.14 34.19 -51.38
CA ASN A 121 -15.83 33.65 -51.03
C ASN A 121 -15.95 32.83 -49.72
N PRO A 122 -15.80 31.50 -49.72
CA PRO A 122 -16.13 30.67 -48.55
C PRO A 122 -15.19 30.81 -47.35
N ARG A 123 -14.16 31.67 -47.42
CA ARG A 123 -13.03 31.68 -46.48
C ARG A 123 -13.12 32.69 -45.31
N ARG A 124 -14.30 33.26 -45.02
CA ARG A 124 -14.48 34.22 -43.89
C ARG A 124 -15.65 33.93 -42.94
N ALA A 125 -16.22 32.71 -42.94
CA ALA A 125 -17.32 32.31 -42.04
C ALA A 125 -16.88 31.46 -40.83
N TYR A 126 -15.60 31.53 -40.40
CA TYR A 126 -15.08 30.80 -39.23
C TYR A 126 -14.29 31.72 -38.30
N SER A 127 -14.98 32.63 -37.62
CA SER A 127 -14.39 33.46 -36.54
C SER A 127 -15.25 33.58 -35.27
N GLY A 128 -16.39 32.90 -35.19
CA GLY A 128 -17.28 32.93 -34.02
C GLY A 128 -16.93 31.94 -32.88
N ASN A 129 -16.35 30.77 -33.20
CA ASN A 129 -16.21 29.66 -32.24
C ASN A 129 -14.87 29.55 -31.50
N SER A 130 -13.92 30.46 -31.72
CA SER A 130 -12.57 30.37 -31.13
C SER A 130 -12.51 30.65 -29.63
N MET A 131 -13.45 31.43 -29.06
CA MET A 131 -13.48 31.68 -27.61
C MET A 131 -13.98 30.47 -26.83
N ALA A 132 -15.08 29.83 -27.26
CA ALA A 132 -15.74 28.77 -26.51
C ALA A 132 -14.86 27.52 -26.32
N GLY A 133 -14.15 27.10 -27.38
CA GLY A 133 -13.21 25.96 -27.31
C GLY A 133 -12.08 26.17 -26.30
N GLY A 134 -11.59 27.42 -26.18
CA GLY A 134 -10.52 27.76 -25.26
C GLY A 134 -10.87 27.44 -23.80
N HIS A 135 -11.93 28.08 -23.27
CA HIS A 135 -12.23 28.05 -21.84
C HIS A 135 -12.36 26.63 -21.24
N ILE A 136 -12.74 25.63 -22.03
CA ILE A 136 -12.84 24.22 -21.61
C ILE A 136 -11.48 23.68 -21.09
N GLY A 137 -10.38 23.97 -21.78
CA GLY A 137 -9.04 23.49 -21.37
C GLY A 137 -8.58 24.12 -20.05
N ALA A 138 -8.90 25.40 -19.83
CA ALA A 138 -8.63 26.09 -18.58
C ALA A 138 -9.51 25.56 -17.42
N LEU A 139 -10.81 25.33 -17.67
CA LEU A 139 -11.73 24.77 -16.68
C LEU A 139 -11.29 23.37 -16.24
N TYR A 140 -10.85 22.53 -17.19
CA TYR A 140 -10.28 21.21 -16.88
C TYR A 140 -9.00 21.31 -16.04
N GLY A 141 -8.10 22.23 -16.38
CA GLY A 141 -6.89 22.51 -15.60
C GLY A 141 -7.20 22.93 -14.16
N VAL A 142 -8.11 23.89 -13.97
CA VAL A 142 -8.54 24.35 -12.63
C VAL A 142 -9.22 23.23 -11.83
N ASN A 143 -10.09 22.43 -12.45
CA ASN A 143 -10.69 21.26 -11.80
C ASN A 143 -9.63 20.23 -11.36
N THR A 144 -8.64 19.97 -12.22
CA THR A 144 -7.53 19.05 -11.92
C THR A 144 -6.64 19.61 -10.79
N LEU A 145 -6.39 20.91 -10.75
CA LEU A 145 -5.70 21.57 -9.63
C LEU A 145 -6.51 21.49 -8.32
N GLY A 146 -7.83 21.60 -8.40
CA GLY A 146 -8.73 21.32 -7.27
C GLY A 146 -8.61 19.89 -6.75
N ALA A 147 -8.46 18.90 -7.64
CA ALA A 147 -8.20 17.51 -7.25
C ALA A 147 -6.82 17.33 -6.56
N VAL A 148 -5.76 18.02 -7.02
CA VAL A 148 -4.45 18.06 -6.35
C VAL A 148 -4.59 18.58 -4.91
N ALA A 149 -5.28 19.71 -4.72
CA ALA A 149 -5.55 20.25 -3.39
C ALA A 149 -6.41 19.29 -2.54
N GLY A 150 -7.40 18.64 -3.15
CA GLY A 150 -8.25 17.64 -2.51
C GLY A 150 -7.49 16.43 -1.99
N ILE A 151 -6.53 15.89 -2.76
CA ILE A 151 -5.66 14.78 -2.32
C ILE A 151 -4.84 15.17 -1.10
N ILE A 152 -4.15 16.31 -1.17
CA ILE A 152 -3.29 16.80 -0.08
C ILE A 152 -4.13 17.05 1.17
N LEU A 153 -5.24 17.79 1.05
CA LEU A 153 -6.13 18.08 2.18
C LEU A 153 -6.72 16.80 2.80
N THR A 154 -7.13 15.84 1.97
CA THR A 154 -7.79 14.61 2.45
C THR A 154 -6.82 13.70 3.18
N VAL A 155 -5.64 13.44 2.62
CA VAL A 155 -4.67 12.47 3.18
C VAL A 155 -3.88 13.05 4.35
N TRP A 156 -3.54 14.34 4.32
CA TRP A 156 -2.73 14.97 5.39
C TRP A 156 -3.56 15.51 6.55
N TYR A 157 -4.84 15.86 6.33
CA TYR A 157 -5.66 16.54 7.35
C TYR A 157 -7.02 15.88 7.61
N LEU A 158 -7.88 15.68 6.60
CA LEU A 158 -9.24 15.18 6.84
C LEU A 158 -9.26 13.76 7.41
N LEU A 159 -8.62 12.80 6.74
CA LEU A 159 -8.63 11.40 7.19
C LEU A 159 -7.94 11.22 8.55
N PRO A 160 -6.76 11.81 8.83
CA PRO A 160 -6.15 11.76 10.17
C PRO A 160 -6.97 12.43 11.28
N ALA A 161 -7.70 13.52 10.99
CA ALA A 161 -8.42 14.28 12.02
C ALA A 161 -9.86 13.79 12.25
N LEU A 162 -10.57 13.43 11.18
CA LEU A 162 -12.00 13.11 11.20
C LEU A 162 -12.29 11.60 11.06
N GLY A 163 -11.34 10.81 10.56
CA GLY A 163 -11.58 9.43 10.16
C GLY A 163 -12.32 9.31 8.81
N LEU A 164 -12.53 8.06 8.39
CA LEU A 164 -12.98 7.69 7.04
C LEU A 164 -14.42 8.16 6.76
N ARG A 165 -15.39 7.77 7.59
CA ARG A 165 -16.81 8.12 7.39
C ARG A 165 -17.06 9.62 7.46
N ALA A 166 -16.52 10.33 8.44
CA ALA A 166 -16.75 11.77 8.58
C ALA A 166 -16.12 12.55 7.42
N SER A 167 -14.89 12.20 7.00
CA SER A 167 -14.27 12.77 5.79
C SER A 167 -15.13 12.53 4.54
N SER A 168 -15.64 11.30 4.37
CA SER A 168 -16.50 10.93 3.25
C SER A 168 -17.82 11.73 3.23
N ILE A 169 -18.44 11.94 4.40
CA ILE A 169 -19.63 12.79 4.56
C ILE A 169 -19.31 14.24 4.23
N THR A 170 -18.18 14.79 4.71
CA THR A 170 -17.75 16.16 4.42
C THR A 170 -17.55 16.37 2.92
N LEU A 171 -16.83 15.48 2.24
CA LEU A 171 -16.64 15.54 0.78
C LEU A 171 -17.96 15.38 0.01
N GLY A 172 -18.86 14.51 0.48
CA GLY A 172 -20.22 14.39 -0.06
C GLY A 172 -21.03 15.68 0.07
N ALA A 173 -21.00 16.33 1.24
CA ALA A 173 -21.68 17.60 1.48
C ALA A 173 -21.13 18.74 0.60
N VAL A 174 -19.80 18.81 0.41
CA VAL A 174 -19.17 19.76 -0.52
C VAL A 174 -19.66 19.52 -1.96
N ASN A 175 -19.73 18.28 -2.42
CA ASN A 175 -20.25 17.95 -3.75
C ASN A 175 -21.74 18.31 -3.92
N ILE A 176 -22.57 18.12 -2.88
CA ILE A 176 -23.98 18.57 -2.88
C ILE A 176 -24.05 20.11 -2.98
N GLY A 177 -23.18 20.83 -2.27
CA GLY A 177 -23.07 22.29 -2.36
C GLY A 177 -22.70 22.76 -3.77
N VAL A 178 -21.68 22.13 -4.39
CA VAL A 178 -21.28 22.41 -5.79
C VAL A 178 -22.42 22.12 -6.77
N ALA A 179 -23.13 21.00 -6.61
CA ALA A 179 -24.28 20.65 -7.45
C ALA A 179 -25.44 21.66 -7.30
N ALA A 180 -25.73 22.11 -6.07
CA ALA A 180 -26.74 23.14 -5.81
C ALA A 180 -26.38 24.49 -6.45
N ILE A 181 -25.11 24.92 -6.34
CA ILE A 181 -24.60 26.13 -7.01
C ILE A 181 -24.73 26.00 -8.53
N GLY A 182 -24.30 24.86 -9.10
CA GLY A 182 -24.43 24.57 -10.53
C GLY A 182 -25.87 24.64 -11.03
N TRP A 183 -26.82 24.08 -10.27
CA TRP A 183 -28.26 24.14 -10.55
C TRP A 183 -28.84 25.56 -10.43
N MET A 184 -28.37 26.37 -9.48
CA MET A 184 -28.78 27.77 -9.37
C MET A 184 -28.24 28.63 -10.53
N LEU A 185 -27.04 28.33 -11.03
CA LEU A 185 -26.44 29.00 -12.16
C LEU A 185 -27.05 28.56 -13.50
N SER A 186 -27.40 27.28 -13.68
CA SER A 186 -28.00 26.79 -14.93
C SER A 186 -29.37 27.41 -15.23
N ARG A 187 -30.11 27.82 -14.20
CA ARG A 187 -31.35 28.61 -14.33
C ARG A 187 -31.15 30.00 -14.94
N ARG A 188 -29.91 30.49 -15.04
CA ARG A 188 -29.55 31.79 -15.63
C ARG A 188 -28.93 31.66 -17.03
N THR A 189 -28.72 30.44 -17.51
CA THR A 189 -28.14 30.17 -18.83
C THR A 189 -29.21 29.63 -19.77
N SER A 190 -29.34 30.23 -20.97
CA SER A 190 -30.14 29.65 -22.04
C SER A 190 -29.57 28.27 -22.44
N PRO A 191 -30.42 27.31 -22.85
CA PRO A 191 -29.94 26.08 -23.48
C PRO A 191 -29.05 26.43 -24.68
N ALA A 192 -27.89 25.77 -24.80
CA ALA A 192 -27.07 25.89 -26.00
C ALA A 192 -27.79 25.22 -27.18
N GLU A 193 -27.70 25.81 -28.38
CA GLU A 193 -28.19 25.17 -29.60
C GLU A 193 -27.41 23.87 -29.87
N ASP A 194 -28.15 22.80 -30.14
CA ASP A 194 -27.64 21.43 -30.08
C ASP A 194 -27.04 20.96 -31.42
N ASP A 195 -26.08 21.74 -31.94
CA ASP A 195 -25.47 21.50 -33.26
C ASP A 195 -24.39 20.39 -33.20
N ARG A 196 -24.86 19.15 -32.96
CA ARG A 196 -24.02 17.96 -32.73
C ARG A 196 -23.40 17.42 -34.02
N ALA A 197 -22.37 18.09 -34.52
CA ALA A 197 -21.42 17.46 -35.45
C ALA A 197 -20.79 16.22 -34.78
N PRO A 198 -20.92 15.01 -35.34
CA PRO A 198 -20.47 13.76 -34.69
C PRO A 198 -18.96 13.64 -34.63
N ALA A 199 -18.44 13.05 -33.54
CA ALA A 199 -17.00 12.90 -33.34
C ALA A 199 -16.33 11.98 -34.37
N SER A 200 -15.18 12.40 -34.92
CA SER A 200 -14.43 11.55 -35.85
C SER A 200 -13.94 10.29 -35.14
N ARG A 201 -14.04 9.13 -35.81
CA ARG A 201 -13.59 7.84 -35.25
C ARG A 201 -12.11 7.89 -34.82
N ARG A 202 -11.27 8.60 -35.57
CA ARG A 202 -9.85 8.79 -35.24
C ARG A 202 -9.68 9.56 -33.93
N LEU A 203 -10.40 10.66 -33.72
CA LEU A 203 -10.36 11.44 -32.46
C LEU A 203 -10.77 10.58 -31.26
N MET A 204 -11.87 9.83 -31.35
CA MET A 204 -12.33 8.95 -30.28
C MET A 204 -11.30 7.85 -29.95
N VAL A 205 -10.71 7.22 -30.95
CA VAL A 205 -9.65 6.20 -30.76
C VAL A 205 -8.40 6.81 -30.14
N THR A 206 -7.94 7.97 -30.63
CA THR A 206 -6.79 8.67 -30.06
C THR A 206 -7.03 9.02 -28.59
N LEU A 207 -8.19 9.60 -28.25
CA LEU A 207 -8.54 9.93 -26.86
C LEU A 207 -8.61 8.69 -25.95
N THR A 208 -9.23 7.61 -26.42
CA THR A 208 -9.28 6.33 -25.67
C THR A 208 -7.87 5.82 -25.37
N ILE A 209 -6.99 5.80 -26.38
CA ILE A 209 -5.61 5.32 -26.21
C ILE A 209 -4.81 6.29 -25.33
N THR A 210 -4.94 7.61 -25.48
CA THR A 210 -4.21 8.56 -24.63
C THR A 210 -4.63 8.48 -23.16
N GLY A 211 -5.92 8.27 -22.87
CA GLY A 211 -6.42 8.05 -21.51
C GLY A 211 -5.95 6.73 -20.90
N PHE A 212 -5.90 5.66 -21.71
CA PHE A 212 -5.35 4.35 -21.33
C PHE A 212 -3.84 4.42 -21.03
N LEU A 213 -3.06 5.07 -21.91
CA LEU A 213 -1.61 5.22 -21.75
C LEU A 213 -1.23 6.15 -20.59
N ALA A 214 -2.01 7.21 -20.34
CA ALA A 214 -1.75 8.14 -19.25
C ALA A 214 -1.84 7.44 -17.88
N ILE A 215 -2.92 6.70 -17.62
CA ILE A 215 -3.07 5.94 -16.36
C ILE A 215 -2.13 4.73 -16.34
N GLY A 216 -1.87 4.08 -17.48
CA GLY A 216 -0.86 3.03 -17.59
C GLY A 216 0.53 3.47 -17.15
N PHE A 217 0.96 4.67 -17.59
CA PHE A 217 2.21 5.28 -17.15
C PHE A 217 2.24 5.60 -15.65
N GLU A 218 1.13 6.09 -15.10
CA GLU A 218 0.98 6.36 -13.66
C GLU A 218 1.23 5.09 -12.83
N ILE A 219 0.47 4.02 -13.11
CA ILE A 219 0.54 2.74 -12.39
C ILE A 219 1.96 2.17 -12.42
N LEU A 220 2.57 2.12 -13.61
CA LEU A 220 3.92 1.58 -13.79
C LEU A 220 4.99 2.45 -13.12
N GLY A 221 4.85 3.78 -13.18
CA GLY A 221 5.76 4.72 -12.53
C GLY A 221 5.69 4.60 -10.99
N VAL A 222 4.48 4.62 -10.42
CA VAL A 222 4.26 4.43 -8.97
C VAL A 222 4.77 3.05 -8.53
N ARG A 223 4.54 2.01 -9.35
CA ARG A 223 5.03 0.66 -9.07
C ARG A 223 6.54 0.61 -8.94
N VAL A 224 7.28 1.15 -9.91
CA VAL A 224 8.75 1.13 -9.86
C VAL A 224 9.26 2.02 -8.72
N LEU A 225 8.61 3.17 -8.47
CA LEU A 225 8.92 4.07 -7.36
C LEU A 225 8.70 3.45 -5.97
N SER A 226 7.74 2.54 -5.82
CA SER A 226 7.53 1.82 -4.55
C SER A 226 8.73 0.99 -4.08
N GLN A 227 9.72 0.75 -4.95
CA GLN A 227 10.98 0.07 -4.64
C GLN A 227 12.08 0.99 -4.06
N VAL A 228 11.81 2.30 -4.01
CA VAL A 228 12.77 3.37 -3.65
C VAL A 228 12.20 4.28 -2.56
N MET A 229 10.94 4.69 -2.74
CA MET A 229 10.20 5.51 -1.78
C MET A 229 9.94 4.76 -0.47
N GLU A 230 9.40 5.47 0.52
CA GLU A 230 9.03 4.95 1.84
C GLU A 230 7.79 4.05 1.79
N ASN A 231 7.05 4.06 0.68
CA ASN A 231 5.89 3.21 0.40
C ASN A 231 4.77 3.34 1.45
N THR A 232 4.49 4.59 1.83
CA THR A 232 3.42 4.97 2.76
C THR A 232 2.25 5.62 2.01
N ILE A 233 1.12 5.80 2.69
CA ILE A 233 -0.04 6.53 2.15
C ILE A 233 0.32 7.96 1.68
N TYR A 234 1.29 8.61 2.34
CA TYR A 234 1.78 9.94 1.98
C TYR A 234 2.65 9.91 0.71
N SER A 235 3.46 8.86 0.52
CA SER A 235 4.26 8.67 -0.69
C SER A 235 3.36 8.52 -1.92
N PHE A 236 2.31 7.69 -1.82
CA PHE A 236 1.33 7.50 -2.90
C PHE A 236 0.55 8.79 -3.21
N ALA A 237 0.01 9.45 -2.18
CA ALA A 237 -0.72 10.71 -2.33
C ALA A 237 0.15 11.81 -2.98
N SER A 238 1.43 11.89 -2.62
CA SER A 238 2.39 12.83 -3.21
C SER A 238 2.67 12.54 -4.68
N ALA A 239 2.87 11.27 -5.05
CA ALA A 239 3.06 10.87 -6.44
C ALA A 239 1.83 11.21 -7.31
N LEU A 240 0.63 10.88 -6.84
CA LEU A 240 -0.65 11.20 -7.51
C LEU A 240 -0.87 12.72 -7.64
N ALA A 241 -0.60 13.48 -6.58
CA ALA A 241 -0.70 14.95 -6.61
C ALA A 241 0.22 15.57 -7.66
N ILE A 242 1.47 15.11 -7.76
CA ILE A 242 2.44 15.57 -8.76
C ILE A 242 2.04 15.13 -10.19
N TYR A 243 1.54 13.90 -10.34
CA TYR A 243 1.03 13.40 -11.61
C TYR A 243 -0.10 14.29 -12.16
N LEU A 244 -1.12 14.56 -11.34
CA LEU A 244 -2.26 15.42 -11.70
C LEU A 244 -1.86 16.89 -11.87
N LEU A 245 -0.90 17.39 -11.09
CA LEU A 245 -0.35 18.74 -11.26
C LEU A 245 0.25 18.93 -12.65
N GLY A 246 0.99 17.93 -13.15
CA GLY A 246 1.51 17.99 -14.52
C GLY A 246 0.41 17.98 -15.58
N ILE A 247 -0.63 17.14 -15.44
CA ILE A 247 -1.81 17.16 -16.33
C ILE A 247 -2.47 18.55 -16.33
N SER A 248 -2.66 19.15 -15.14
CA SER A 248 -3.21 20.50 -14.97
C SER A 248 -2.39 21.56 -15.71
N ILE A 249 -1.07 21.59 -15.48
CA ILE A 249 -0.12 22.50 -16.15
C ILE A 249 -0.18 22.32 -17.67
N GLY A 250 -0.15 21.08 -18.16
CA GLY A 250 -0.24 20.76 -19.58
C GLY A 250 -1.53 21.29 -20.22
N ALA A 251 -2.67 21.05 -19.57
CA ALA A 251 -3.96 21.49 -20.06
C ALA A 251 -4.09 23.02 -20.08
N ALA A 252 -3.57 23.70 -19.05
CA ALA A 252 -3.58 25.15 -18.93
C ALA A 252 -2.63 25.86 -19.92
N LEU A 253 -1.45 25.29 -20.20
CA LEU A 253 -0.49 25.83 -21.17
C LEU A 253 -1.02 25.73 -22.61
N TYR A 254 -1.59 24.57 -22.98
CA TYR A 254 -2.06 24.32 -24.35
C TYR A 254 -3.52 24.71 -24.62
N HIS A 255 -4.25 25.19 -23.61
CA HIS A 255 -5.51 25.94 -23.78
C HIS A 255 -5.37 27.05 -24.84
N ARG A 256 -4.36 27.91 -24.72
CA ARG A 256 -4.23 29.11 -25.59
C ARG A 256 -3.60 28.83 -26.95
N SER A 257 -3.08 27.63 -27.16
CA SER A 257 -2.14 27.31 -28.25
C SER A 257 -2.68 26.26 -29.23
N GLY A 258 -3.99 26.24 -29.48
CA GLY A 258 -4.75 25.24 -30.24
C GLY A 258 -4.44 25.07 -31.74
N ARG A 259 -3.18 25.23 -32.15
CA ARG A 259 -2.70 24.97 -33.53
C ARG A 259 -2.48 23.48 -33.73
N GLU A 260 -3.25 22.89 -34.64
CA GLU A 260 -3.30 21.44 -34.89
C GLU A 260 -1.92 20.79 -35.15
N GLN A 261 -1.02 21.54 -35.80
CA GLN A 261 0.34 21.13 -36.17
C GLN A 261 1.22 20.59 -35.01
N TRP A 262 0.86 20.90 -33.75
CA TRP A 262 1.60 20.44 -32.58
C TRP A 262 1.23 19.03 -32.12
N LEU A 263 0.09 18.44 -32.53
CA LEU A 263 -0.34 17.14 -32.00
C LEU A 263 0.70 16.04 -32.23
N ASP A 264 1.20 15.89 -33.46
CA ASP A 264 2.25 14.90 -33.78
C ASP A 264 3.56 15.15 -32.99
N HIS A 265 3.87 16.42 -32.70
CA HIS A 265 5.04 16.77 -31.89
C HIS A 265 4.83 16.38 -30.43
N LEU A 266 3.68 16.70 -29.86
CA LEU A 266 3.34 16.37 -28.47
C LEU A 266 3.26 14.85 -28.26
N LEU A 267 2.68 14.10 -29.20
CA LEU A 267 2.66 12.63 -29.16
C LEU A 267 4.08 12.03 -29.23
N GLY A 268 4.93 12.54 -30.13
CA GLY A 268 6.33 12.09 -30.24
C GLY A 268 7.16 12.46 -29.01
N LEU A 269 6.96 13.66 -28.45
CA LEU A 269 7.59 14.08 -27.19
C LEU A 269 7.07 13.26 -25.99
N ALA A 270 5.78 12.91 -25.94
CA ALA A 270 5.22 12.08 -24.88
C ALA A 270 5.81 10.66 -24.91
N ALA A 271 5.98 10.08 -26.10
CA ALA A 271 6.72 8.82 -26.27
C ALA A 271 8.15 8.92 -25.72
N ILE A 272 8.89 9.98 -26.11
CA ILE A 272 10.26 10.23 -25.63
C ILE A 272 10.30 10.46 -24.12
N ALA A 273 9.34 11.19 -23.54
CA ALA A 273 9.26 11.46 -22.11
C ALA A 273 8.97 10.19 -21.30
N CYS A 274 8.04 9.34 -21.76
CA CYS A 274 7.77 8.06 -21.11
C CYS A 274 9.00 7.14 -21.11
N LEU A 275 9.71 7.07 -22.24
CA LEU A 275 10.92 6.24 -22.40
C LEU A 275 12.13 6.82 -21.65
N GLY A 276 12.31 8.15 -21.68
CA GLY A 276 13.30 8.87 -20.88
C GLY A 276 13.06 8.67 -19.38
N GLY A 277 11.80 8.60 -18.95
CA GLY A 277 11.40 8.25 -17.60
C GLY A 277 11.98 6.92 -17.11
N ILE A 278 12.18 5.93 -18.00
CA ILE A 278 12.83 4.65 -17.65
C ILE A 278 14.29 4.86 -17.20
N PHE A 279 15.03 5.77 -17.84
CA PHE A 279 16.40 6.10 -17.45
C PHE A 279 16.47 6.85 -16.12
N ILE A 280 15.49 7.71 -15.84
CA ILE A 280 15.35 8.41 -14.55
C ILE A 280 14.99 7.39 -13.45
N LEU A 281 14.02 6.51 -13.70
CA LEU A 281 13.60 5.44 -12.79
C LEU A 281 14.75 4.48 -12.45
N ALA A 282 15.58 4.08 -13.42
CA ALA A 282 16.76 3.25 -13.18
C ALA A 282 17.82 3.94 -12.27
N ARG A 283 17.76 5.27 -12.14
CA ARG A 283 18.62 6.06 -11.24
C ARG A 283 17.86 6.61 -10.02
N ALA A 284 16.61 6.20 -9.82
CA ALA A 284 15.73 6.76 -8.78
C ALA A 284 16.32 6.64 -7.37
N GLN A 285 16.96 5.52 -7.03
CA GLN A 285 17.63 5.33 -5.73
C GLN A 285 18.72 6.39 -5.48
N ALA A 286 19.55 6.67 -6.49
CA ALA A 286 20.59 7.67 -6.39
C ALA A 286 20.00 9.08 -6.28
N ILE A 287 19.03 9.43 -7.14
CA ILE A 287 18.34 10.73 -7.11
C ILE A 287 17.67 10.97 -5.75
N TYR A 288 16.95 9.97 -5.25
CA TYR A 288 16.30 10.00 -3.93
C TYR A 288 17.32 10.20 -2.81
N SER A 289 18.44 9.47 -2.82
CA SER A 289 19.49 9.62 -1.81
C SER A 289 20.11 11.02 -1.82
N SER A 290 20.31 11.63 -3.00
CA SER A 290 20.82 13.00 -3.12
C SER A 290 19.83 14.03 -2.58
N PHE A 291 18.54 13.92 -2.89
CA PHE A 291 17.53 14.81 -2.33
C PHE A 291 17.39 14.62 -0.82
N ARG A 292 17.37 13.38 -0.32
CA ARG A 292 17.30 13.09 1.11
C ARG A 292 18.51 13.63 1.88
N ALA A 293 19.71 13.56 1.30
CA ALA A 293 20.91 14.18 1.88
C ALA A 293 20.82 15.72 1.92
N ALA A 294 20.13 16.35 0.97
CA ALA A 294 19.95 17.81 0.92
C ALA A 294 18.86 18.33 1.88
N PHE A 295 17.77 17.58 2.10
CA PHE A 295 16.65 18.00 2.96
C PHE A 295 16.64 17.37 4.36
N GLY A 296 17.45 16.35 4.60
CA GLY A 296 17.58 15.63 5.88
C GLY A 296 16.43 14.66 6.19
N ASP A 297 16.60 13.90 7.27
CA ASP A 297 15.68 12.84 7.75
C ASP A 297 14.48 13.38 8.55
N SER A 298 14.04 14.61 8.30
CA SER A 298 12.79 15.12 8.85
C SER A 298 11.59 14.64 8.02
N THR A 299 10.41 14.50 8.63
CA THR A 299 9.16 14.16 7.92
C THR A 299 8.91 15.05 6.70
N GLN A 300 9.19 16.36 6.83
CA GLN A 300 9.03 17.32 5.74
C GLN A 300 10.13 17.16 4.67
N GLY A 301 11.37 16.92 5.09
CA GLY A 301 12.50 16.71 4.17
C GLY A 301 12.37 15.44 3.34
N VAL A 302 11.91 14.34 3.95
CA VAL A 302 11.63 13.08 3.24
C VAL A 302 10.45 13.26 2.28
N ALA A 303 9.35 13.89 2.71
CA ALA A 303 8.21 14.19 1.82
C ALA A 303 8.62 15.09 0.64
N ALA A 304 9.45 16.10 0.86
CA ALA A 304 9.98 16.96 -0.20
C ALA A 304 10.87 16.18 -1.19
N ALA A 305 11.76 15.32 -0.70
CA ALA A 305 12.60 14.45 -1.53
C ALA A 305 11.75 13.48 -2.38
N GLU A 306 10.68 12.92 -1.80
CA GLU A 306 9.71 12.07 -2.50
C GLU A 306 8.91 12.82 -3.57
N MET A 307 8.41 14.02 -3.26
CA MET A 307 7.70 14.88 -4.22
C MET A 307 8.60 15.30 -5.38
N LEU A 308 9.88 15.64 -5.12
CA LEU A 308 10.84 16.01 -6.16
C LEU A 308 11.25 14.82 -7.03
N LEU A 309 11.43 13.63 -6.45
CA LEU A 309 11.66 12.40 -7.21
C LEU A 309 10.47 12.10 -8.14
N ALA A 310 9.25 12.16 -7.60
CA ALA A 310 8.02 12.01 -8.38
C ALA A 310 7.91 13.07 -9.49
N ALA A 311 8.34 14.32 -9.20
CA ALA A 311 8.32 15.41 -10.17
C ALA A 311 9.28 15.18 -11.34
N CYS A 312 10.49 14.67 -11.08
CA CYS A 312 11.45 14.31 -12.12
C CYS A 312 10.93 13.23 -13.08
N ILE A 313 10.05 12.33 -12.61
CA ILE A 313 9.55 11.19 -13.39
C ILE A 313 8.22 11.53 -14.08
N PHE A 314 7.25 12.08 -13.36
CA PHE A 314 5.90 12.26 -13.88
C PHE A 314 5.74 13.55 -14.69
N LEU A 315 6.20 14.72 -14.18
CA LEU A 315 5.91 16.02 -14.82
C LEU A 315 6.27 16.09 -16.32
N PRO A 316 7.44 15.59 -16.79
CA PRO A 316 7.79 15.66 -18.21
C PRO A 316 6.78 14.96 -19.11
N ALA A 317 6.24 13.81 -18.68
CA ALA A 317 5.25 13.06 -19.44
C ALA A 317 3.84 13.62 -19.23
N THR A 318 3.44 13.92 -17.99
CA THR A 318 2.06 14.31 -17.67
C THR A 318 1.69 15.71 -18.16
N VAL A 319 2.65 16.65 -18.22
CA VAL A 319 2.46 17.95 -18.90
C VAL A 319 2.17 17.75 -20.39
N LEU A 320 2.85 16.81 -21.05
CA LEU A 320 2.58 16.49 -22.44
C LEU A 320 1.22 15.78 -22.61
N MET A 321 0.87 14.86 -21.71
CA MET A 321 -0.44 14.19 -21.70
C MET A 321 -1.61 15.18 -21.51
N GLY A 322 -1.49 16.11 -20.57
CA GLY A 322 -2.48 17.18 -20.36
C GLY A 322 -2.60 18.13 -21.56
N ALA A 323 -1.47 18.44 -22.21
CA ALA A 323 -1.45 19.24 -23.44
C ALA A 323 -2.11 18.51 -24.63
N ILE A 324 -1.83 17.21 -24.80
CA ILE A 324 -2.46 16.36 -25.81
C ILE A 324 -3.96 16.30 -25.59
N PHE A 325 -4.41 16.03 -24.36
CA PHE A 325 -5.82 15.97 -24.01
C PHE A 325 -6.54 17.30 -24.30
N SER A 326 -5.98 18.41 -23.84
CA SER A 326 -6.53 19.76 -24.09
C SER A 326 -6.63 20.07 -25.59
N LEU A 327 -5.59 19.75 -26.39
CA LEU A 327 -5.60 19.93 -27.84
C LEU A 327 -6.59 19.01 -28.57
N LEU A 328 -6.89 17.82 -28.03
CA LEU A 328 -7.86 16.89 -28.62
C LEU A 328 -9.31 17.29 -28.33
N ILE A 329 -9.64 17.68 -27.09
CA ILE A 329 -11.02 18.09 -26.74
C ILE A 329 -11.42 19.42 -27.37
N GLN A 330 -10.47 20.35 -27.54
CA GLN A 330 -10.70 21.65 -28.20
C GLN A 330 -11.17 21.52 -29.65
N ARG A 331 -10.93 20.37 -30.31
CA ARG A 331 -11.35 20.13 -31.70
C ARG A 331 -12.87 20.06 -31.88
N GLN A 332 -13.62 19.73 -30.82
CA GLN A 332 -15.03 19.37 -30.97
C GLN A 332 -15.79 19.55 -29.65
N THR A 333 -16.26 20.79 -29.44
CA THR A 333 -16.97 21.21 -28.22
C THR A 333 -18.37 20.60 -28.07
N THR A 334 -19.01 20.23 -29.18
CA THR A 334 -20.44 19.82 -29.23
C THR A 334 -20.69 18.35 -28.83
N GLU A 335 -19.69 17.48 -28.90
CA GLU A 335 -19.75 16.08 -28.42
C GLU A 335 -18.87 15.85 -27.16
N LEU A 336 -18.50 16.91 -26.44
CA LEU A 336 -17.58 16.87 -25.29
C LEU A 336 -17.90 15.76 -24.26
N PRO A 337 -19.17 15.53 -23.82
CA PRO A 337 -19.48 14.46 -22.86
C PRO A 337 -19.08 13.07 -23.37
N ARG A 338 -19.22 12.81 -24.67
CA ARG A 338 -18.84 11.54 -25.29
C ARG A 338 -17.33 11.40 -25.42
N LEU A 339 -16.64 12.48 -25.76
CA LEU A 339 -15.17 12.51 -25.82
C LEU A 339 -14.54 12.24 -24.44
N LEU A 340 -15.11 12.82 -23.39
CA LEU A 340 -14.73 12.53 -22.01
C LEU A 340 -14.99 11.06 -21.67
N ALA A 341 -16.19 10.54 -21.97
CA ALA A 341 -16.55 9.16 -21.68
C ALA A 341 -15.60 8.13 -22.33
N VAL A 342 -15.19 8.32 -23.60
CA VAL A 342 -14.25 7.38 -24.25
C VAL A 342 -12.82 7.49 -23.71
N ASN A 343 -12.36 8.69 -23.33
CA ASN A 343 -11.08 8.87 -22.64
C ASN A 343 -11.10 8.16 -21.27
N THR A 344 -12.15 8.38 -20.47
CA THR A 344 -12.35 7.73 -19.17
C THR A 344 -12.48 6.21 -19.29
N LEU A 345 -13.13 5.68 -20.34
CA LEU A 345 -13.17 4.25 -20.60
C LEU A 345 -11.77 3.67 -20.85
N GLY A 346 -10.94 4.37 -21.65
CA GLY A 346 -9.54 4.01 -21.81
C GLY A 346 -8.78 4.00 -20.49
N SER A 347 -8.89 5.07 -19.71
CA SER A 347 -8.31 5.18 -18.37
C SER A 347 -8.75 4.07 -17.41
N ALA A 348 -10.03 3.68 -17.42
CA ALA A 348 -10.58 2.64 -16.56
C ALA A 348 -10.08 1.22 -16.90
N LEU A 349 -9.68 0.97 -18.15
CA LEU A 349 -9.11 -0.31 -18.58
C LEU A 349 -7.61 -0.45 -18.23
N ALA A 350 -6.91 0.66 -17.95
CA ALA A 350 -5.48 0.67 -17.71
C ALA A 350 -5.04 -0.03 -16.40
N PRO A 351 -5.71 0.12 -15.24
CA PRO A 351 -5.41 -0.65 -14.02
C PRO A 351 -5.42 -2.16 -14.22
N PHE A 352 -6.41 -2.66 -14.95
CA PHE A 352 -6.50 -4.07 -15.30
C PHE A 352 -5.35 -4.45 -16.24
N ALA A 353 -5.24 -3.81 -17.41
CA ALA A 353 -4.25 -4.19 -18.43
C ALA A 353 -2.80 -4.06 -17.94
N PHE A 354 -2.42 -2.93 -17.33
CA PHE A 354 -1.04 -2.68 -16.91
C PHE A 354 -0.72 -3.30 -15.55
N GLY A 355 -1.59 -3.11 -14.54
CA GLY A 355 -1.32 -3.55 -13.17
C GLY A 355 -1.49 -5.06 -12.96
N VAL A 356 -2.51 -5.67 -13.58
CA VAL A 356 -2.85 -7.10 -13.35
C VAL A 356 -2.23 -8.03 -14.40
N PHE A 357 -2.14 -7.61 -15.67
CA PHE A 357 -1.68 -8.50 -16.76
C PHE A 357 -0.27 -8.20 -17.28
N LEU A 358 0.00 -6.98 -17.76
CA LEU A 358 1.29 -6.69 -18.40
C LEU A 358 2.44 -6.69 -17.40
N LEU A 359 2.25 -6.12 -16.21
CA LEU A 359 3.32 -6.05 -15.21
C LEU A 359 3.85 -7.44 -14.81
N PRO A 360 3.03 -8.46 -14.46
CA PRO A 360 3.57 -9.79 -14.16
C PRO A 360 4.12 -10.56 -15.37
N VAL A 361 3.58 -10.34 -16.58
CA VAL A 361 3.94 -11.13 -17.77
C VAL A 361 5.18 -10.62 -18.49
N ILE A 362 5.34 -9.30 -18.63
CA ILE A 362 6.47 -8.69 -19.35
C ILE A 362 7.36 -7.81 -18.46
N GLY A 363 6.97 -7.54 -17.22
CA GLY A 363 7.73 -6.71 -16.29
C GLY A 363 7.59 -5.20 -16.53
N SER A 364 7.95 -4.42 -15.52
CA SER A 364 7.76 -2.96 -15.50
C SER A 364 8.49 -2.25 -16.64
N LYS A 365 9.72 -2.67 -16.95
CA LYS A 365 10.52 -2.15 -18.07
C LYS A 365 9.76 -2.23 -19.40
N TRP A 366 9.34 -3.43 -19.79
CA TRP A 366 8.75 -3.65 -21.11
C TRP A 366 7.33 -3.09 -21.20
N ALA A 367 6.60 -3.06 -20.08
CA ALA A 367 5.32 -2.35 -20.01
C ALA A 367 5.47 -0.83 -20.24
N LEU A 368 6.49 -0.17 -19.66
CA LEU A 368 6.79 1.24 -19.93
C LEU A 368 7.29 1.48 -21.37
N VAL A 369 8.08 0.55 -21.92
CA VAL A 369 8.46 0.59 -23.34
C VAL A 369 7.22 0.50 -24.24
N LEU A 370 6.28 -0.39 -23.94
CA LEU A 370 5.02 -0.52 -24.67
C LEU A 370 4.19 0.77 -24.61
N VAL A 371 4.14 1.46 -23.46
CA VAL A 371 3.49 2.78 -23.36
C VAL A 371 4.11 3.79 -24.34
N GLY A 372 5.43 3.94 -24.30
CA GLY A 372 6.17 4.86 -25.18
C GLY A 372 6.00 4.54 -26.67
N LEU A 373 6.11 3.27 -27.06
CA LEU A 373 5.92 2.84 -28.44
C LEU A 373 4.47 2.99 -28.91
N THR A 374 3.48 2.80 -28.04
CA THR A 374 2.07 2.95 -28.42
C THR A 374 1.74 4.41 -28.78
N TYR A 375 2.32 5.41 -28.09
CA TYR A 375 2.18 6.82 -28.48
C TYR A 375 2.65 7.10 -29.92
N LEU A 376 3.68 6.41 -30.41
CA LEU A 376 4.16 6.56 -31.79
C LEU A 376 3.15 6.07 -32.83
N THR A 377 2.29 5.11 -32.48
CA THR A 377 1.26 4.58 -33.40
C THR A 377 0.15 5.59 -33.71
N LEU A 378 0.02 6.66 -32.91
CA LEU A 378 -0.99 7.70 -33.05
C LEU A 378 -0.62 8.81 -34.04
N LEU A 379 0.65 8.88 -34.46
CA LEU A 379 1.22 9.95 -35.29
C LEU A 379 0.58 10.03 -36.69
N SER A 380 0.25 11.24 -37.13
CA SER A 380 -0.37 11.50 -38.44
C SER A 380 0.61 11.49 -39.60
N ARG A 381 1.82 12.01 -39.39
CA ARG A 381 2.85 12.19 -40.41
C ARG A 381 4.13 11.46 -40.03
N ARG A 382 4.79 10.85 -41.02
CA ARG A 382 6.11 10.19 -40.89
C ARG A 382 7.25 11.21 -40.72
N ARG A 383 7.26 12.00 -39.65
CA ARG A 383 8.47 12.72 -39.20
C ARG A 383 9.40 11.70 -38.54
N LEU A 384 10.29 11.08 -39.32
CA LEU A 384 11.08 9.90 -38.91
C LEU A 384 11.95 10.11 -37.66
N LEU A 385 12.38 11.35 -37.38
CA LEU A 385 13.34 11.66 -36.32
C LEU A 385 12.85 11.34 -34.89
N LEU A 386 11.62 11.73 -34.52
CA LEU A 386 11.10 11.46 -33.16
C LEU A 386 10.85 9.95 -32.90
N PRO A 387 10.23 9.17 -33.84
CA PRO A 387 10.15 7.73 -33.72
C PRO A 387 11.51 7.03 -33.66
N ILE A 388 12.52 7.48 -34.43
CA ILE A 388 13.88 6.92 -34.36
C ILE A 388 14.48 7.12 -32.97
N ILE A 389 14.38 8.33 -32.40
CA ILE A 389 14.86 8.63 -31.05
C ILE A 389 14.14 7.75 -30.01
N ALA A 390 12.81 7.65 -30.09
CA ALA A 390 12.02 6.84 -29.18
C ALA A 390 12.37 5.33 -29.28
N VAL A 391 12.43 4.76 -30.50
CA VAL A 391 12.82 3.35 -30.69
C VAL A 391 14.25 3.10 -30.20
N THR A 392 15.16 4.05 -30.38
CA THR A 392 16.53 3.98 -29.83
C THR A 392 16.51 3.97 -28.29
N LEU A 393 15.78 4.89 -27.65
CA LEU A 393 15.63 4.92 -26.19
C LEU A 393 15.01 3.63 -25.64
N ALA A 394 14.04 3.04 -26.36
CA ALA A 394 13.45 1.75 -26.00
C ALA A 394 14.49 0.61 -26.06
N ALA A 395 15.28 0.53 -27.15
CA ALA A 395 16.30 -0.50 -27.33
C ALA A 395 17.42 -0.44 -26.28
N PHE A 396 17.87 0.76 -25.92
CA PHE A 396 18.93 0.97 -24.91
C PHE A 396 18.39 1.20 -23.49
N SER A 397 17.09 0.99 -23.25
CA SER A 397 16.49 1.23 -21.93
C SER A 397 17.10 0.30 -20.86
N PRO A 398 17.40 0.81 -19.65
CA PRO A 398 17.98 0.02 -18.57
C PRO A 398 17.00 -0.98 -17.94
N SER A 399 17.52 -1.86 -17.08
CA SER A 399 16.68 -2.70 -16.21
C SER A 399 16.04 -1.86 -15.10
N LEU A 400 14.77 -2.16 -14.76
CA LEU A 400 14.05 -1.57 -13.61
C LEU A 400 13.98 -2.52 -12.40
N ARG A 401 14.81 -3.57 -12.39
CA ARG A 401 15.05 -4.43 -11.23
C ARG A 401 15.91 -3.70 -10.21
N LEU A 402 15.29 -2.79 -9.46
CA LEU A 402 15.95 -1.98 -8.45
C LEU A 402 16.18 -2.83 -7.19
N VAL A 403 17.23 -3.64 -7.17
CA VAL A 403 17.60 -4.47 -6.01
C VAL A 403 18.96 -4.02 -5.45
N GLN A 404 18.99 -3.65 -4.18
CA GLN A 404 20.22 -3.36 -3.45
C GLN A 404 20.79 -4.66 -2.89
N LEU A 405 21.87 -5.13 -3.50
CA LEU A 405 22.67 -6.27 -3.05
C LEU A 405 23.63 -5.82 -1.93
N PRO A 406 23.93 -6.69 -0.94
CA PRO A 406 25.06 -6.46 -0.02
C PRO A 406 26.38 -6.57 -0.80
N SER A 407 27.48 -6.13 -0.17
CA SER A 407 28.84 -6.36 -0.71
C SER A 407 29.04 -7.85 -1.05
N GLY A 408 29.56 -8.12 -2.25
CA GLY A 408 29.74 -9.46 -2.84
C GLY A 408 28.46 -10.31 -3.02
N GLY A 409 27.30 -9.80 -2.63
CA GLY A 409 26.04 -10.50 -2.76
C GLY A 409 25.57 -10.68 -4.20
N THR A 410 24.73 -11.69 -4.42
CA THR A 410 24.16 -12.04 -5.72
C THR A 410 22.64 -12.10 -5.67
N LEU A 411 22.00 -11.85 -6.81
CA LEU A 411 20.55 -11.99 -6.96
C LEU A 411 20.22 -13.44 -7.35
N ALA A 412 19.52 -14.16 -6.47
CA ALA A 412 19.17 -15.57 -6.67
C ALA A 412 17.87 -15.77 -7.46
N ASP A 413 16.86 -14.92 -7.22
CA ASP A 413 15.64 -14.81 -8.04
C ASP A 413 15.05 -13.39 -7.92
N TYR A 414 14.26 -12.97 -8.90
CA TYR A 414 13.49 -11.73 -8.89
C TYR A 414 12.17 -11.89 -9.66
N ARG A 415 11.05 -11.56 -8.99
CA ARG A 415 9.69 -11.64 -9.53
C ARG A 415 9.00 -10.28 -9.46
N GLU A 416 8.24 -9.92 -10.50
CA GLU A 416 7.33 -8.76 -10.46
C GLU A 416 5.91 -9.29 -10.34
N GLY A 417 5.35 -9.24 -9.13
CA GLY A 417 3.98 -9.66 -8.87
C GLY A 417 2.95 -8.57 -9.13
N VAL A 418 1.68 -8.89 -8.88
CA VAL A 418 0.58 -7.91 -8.90
C VAL A 418 0.67 -6.96 -7.70
N LEU A 419 1.05 -7.45 -6.52
CA LEU A 419 1.03 -6.67 -5.26
C LEU A 419 2.40 -6.16 -4.79
N ALA A 420 3.51 -6.86 -5.06
CA ALA A 420 4.87 -6.34 -4.86
C ALA A 420 5.86 -6.82 -5.93
N SER A 421 7.04 -6.19 -6.02
CA SER A 421 8.22 -6.89 -6.55
C SER A 421 8.91 -7.67 -5.42
N LEU A 422 9.54 -8.77 -5.77
CA LEU A 422 10.15 -9.70 -4.83
C LEU A 422 11.55 -10.08 -5.31
N ALA A 423 12.51 -10.13 -4.40
CA ALA A 423 13.88 -10.53 -4.66
C ALA A 423 14.37 -11.50 -3.58
N VAL A 424 15.00 -12.60 -4.01
CA VAL A 424 15.81 -13.44 -3.12
C VAL A 424 17.27 -13.05 -3.35
N VAL A 425 17.90 -12.51 -2.30
CA VAL A 425 19.30 -12.06 -2.35
C VAL A 425 20.16 -13.01 -1.54
N ARG A 426 21.31 -13.40 -2.09
CA ARG A 426 22.33 -14.20 -1.40
C ARG A 426 23.51 -13.31 -1.01
N ASP A 427 24.03 -13.43 0.21
CA ASP A 427 25.26 -12.75 0.64
C ASP A 427 26.54 -13.57 0.33
N GLU A 428 27.71 -13.06 0.72
CA GLU A 428 29.00 -13.75 0.54
C GLU A 428 29.07 -15.07 1.32
N ASP A 429 28.47 -15.13 2.51
CA ASP A 429 28.39 -16.32 3.37
C ASP A 429 27.39 -17.38 2.86
N GLY A 430 26.61 -17.05 1.82
CA GLY A 430 25.63 -17.94 1.19
C GLY A 430 24.24 -17.94 1.85
N ASN A 431 24.02 -17.10 2.85
CA ASN A 431 22.69 -16.88 3.44
C ASN A 431 21.76 -16.26 2.41
N ARG A 432 20.45 -16.48 2.57
CA ARG A 432 19.42 -15.99 1.66
C ARG A 432 18.46 -15.10 2.42
N THR A 433 18.12 -13.96 1.82
CA THR A 433 17.27 -12.93 2.41
C THR A 433 16.11 -12.63 1.47
N LEU A 434 14.89 -12.62 2.01
CA LEU A 434 13.69 -12.26 1.26
C LEU A 434 13.45 -10.76 1.29
N LYS A 435 13.45 -10.10 0.13
CA LYS A 435 13.15 -8.67 -0.01
C LYS A 435 11.87 -8.44 -0.79
N VAL A 436 10.99 -7.60 -0.24
CA VAL A 436 9.73 -7.15 -0.85
C VAL A 436 9.83 -5.66 -1.16
N ASN A 437 9.52 -5.28 -2.41
CA ASN A 437 9.77 -3.95 -2.97
C ASN A 437 11.18 -3.42 -2.66
N ASN A 438 12.21 -4.27 -2.69
CA ASN A 438 13.62 -3.97 -2.36
C ASN A 438 13.92 -3.44 -0.93
N ARG A 439 12.90 -2.92 -0.24
CA ARG A 439 13.02 -2.16 1.00
C ARG A 439 12.71 -2.99 2.24
N PHE A 440 11.68 -3.84 2.18
CA PHE A 440 11.25 -4.63 3.33
C PHE A 440 11.97 -5.98 3.31
N GLN A 441 12.74 -6.26 4.35
CA GLN A 441 13.32 -7.57 4.59
C GLN A 441 12.33 -8.40 5.42
N MET A 442 11.87 -9.53 4.86
CA MET A 442 10.85 -10.42 5.45
C MET A 442 11.49 -11.60 6.20
N GLY A 443 12.74 -11.47 6.66
CA GLY A 443 13.54 -12.57 7.21
C GLY A 443 14.62 -13.12 6.26
N GLY A 444 15.29 -14.17 6.68
CA GLY A 444 16.34 -14.86 5.94
C GLY A 444 17.04 -15.97 6.72
N THR A 445 17.82 -16.81 6.05
CA THR A 445 18.45 -18.00 6.68
C THR A 445 19.39 -17.67 7.84
N SER A 446 20.03 -16.50 7.83
CA SER A 446 20.85 -16.01 8.96
C SER A 446 20.03 -15.57 10.18
N ALA A 447 18.75 -15.25 10.00
CA ALA A 447 17.81 -14.90 11.06
C ALA A 447 16.96 -16.09 11.53
N ALA A 448 17.18 -17.30 10.99
CA ALA A 448 16.34 -18.47 11.23
C ALA A 448 16.13 -18.78 12.74
N SER A 449 17.14 -18.59 13.58
CA SER A 449 17.01 -18.78 15.03
C SER A 449 16.04 -17.81 15.71
N THR A 450 15.88 -16.61 15.16
CA THR A 450 14.87 -15.63 15.61
C THR A 450 13.49 -16.01 15.08
N GLU A 451 13.37 -16.32 13.79
CA GLU A 451 12.12 -16.74 13.14
C GLU A 451 11.53 -18.02 13.79
N TYR A 452 12.35 -19.01 14.15
CA TYR A 452 11.88 -20.17 14.94
C TYR A 452 11.31 -19.75 16.32
N ARG A 453 11.90 -18.76 17.00
CA ARG A 453 11.41 -18.29 18.31
C ARG A 453 10.04 -17.60 18.18
N GLU A 454 9.72 -17.00 17.03
CA GLU A 454 8.42 -16.36 16.77
C GLU A 454 7.28 -17.38 16.75
N ALA A 455 7.57 -18.61 16.30
CA ALA A 455 6.66 -19.74 16.39
C ALA A 455 6.68 -20.39 17.77
N HIS A 456 7.87 -20.66 18.32
CA HIS A 456 8.00 -21.44 19.54
C HIS A 456 7.44 -20.73 20.78
N LEU A 457 7.62 -19.43 20.96
CA LEU A 457 7.12 -18.75 22.16
C LEU A 457 5.58 -18.85 22.31
N PRO A 458 4.73 -18.48 21.33
CA PRO A 458 3.29 -18.67 21.44
C PRO A 458 2.87 -20.15 21.51
N LEU A 459 3.50 -21.05 20.76
CA LEU A 459 3.19 -22.48 20.82
C LEU A 459 3.57 -23.12 22.17
N LEU A 460 4.63 -22.66 22.82
CA LEU A 460 5.05 -23.13 24.15
C LEU A 460 4.18 -22.56 25.28
N LEU A 461 3.68 -21.32 25.15
CA LEU A 461 2.80 -20.72 26.15
C LEU A 461 1.39 -21.35 26.20
N HIS A 462 0.97 -22.03 25.12
CA HIS A 462 -0.25 -22.85 25.10
C HIS A 462 0.03 -24.25 25.67
N ASP A 463 -0.96 -24.88 26.33
CA ASP A 463 -0.79 -26.18 27.00
C ASP A 463 -0.48 -27.32 26.01
N ASN A 464 -1.36 -27.51 25.03
CA ASN A 464 -1.26 -28.58 24.04
C ASN A 464 -1.83 -28.10 22.70
N PRO A 465 -1.07 -27.32 21.90
CA PRO A 465 -1.56 -26.77 20.64
C PRO A 465 -1.76 -27.87 19.61
N ARG A 466 -2.98 -28.01 19.07
CA ARG A 466 -3.35 -28.97 18.03
C ARG A 466 -3.63 -28.30 16.69
N ARG A 467 -4.05 -27.03 16.71
CA ARG A 467 -4.28 -26.25 15.50
C ARG A 467 -3.76 -24.81 15.61
N ALA A 468 -2.88 -24.42 14.70
CA ALA A 468 -2.29 -23.09 14.62
C ALA A 468 -2.67 -22.34 13.33
N LEU A 469 -2.67 -21.01 13.39
CA LEU A 469 -2.81 -20.11 12.25
C LEU A 469 -1.64 -19.12 12.22
N PHE A 470 -0.89 -19.09 11.13
CA PHE A 470 0.18 -18.14 10.89
C PHE A 470 -0.29 -17.10 9.85
N LEU A 471 -0.34 -15.84 10.25
CA LEU A 471 -0.71 -14.72 9.39
C LEU A 471 0.58 -14.04 8.93
N GLY A 472 0.89 -14.16 7.64
CA GLY A 472 2.24 -14.01 7.11
C GLY A 472 2.99 -15.34 7.14
N THR A 473 3.72 -15.66 6.05
CA THR A 473 4.60 -16.85 6.01
C THR A 473 6.02 -16.51 5.59
N GLY A 474 6.22 -15.50 4.73
CA GLY A 474 7.55 -14.97 4.40
C GLY A 474 8.52 -16.03 3.87
N THR A 475 9.63 -16.24 4.58
CA THR A 475 10.63 -17.28 4.30
C THR A 475 10.09 -18.71 4.41
N GLY A 476 8.97 -18.89 5.11
CA GLY A 476 8.43 -20.15 5.56
C GLY A 476 9.07 -20.65 6.87
N ILE A 477 10.07 -19.98 7.45
CA ILE A 477 10.83 -20.49 8.60
C ILE A 477 9.96 -20.51 9.88
N THR A 478 9.30 -19.39 10.19
CA THR A 478 8.36 -19.29 11.31
C THR A 478 7.19 -20.29 11.16
N PHE A 479 6.59 -20.39 9.97
CA PHE A 479 5.52 -21.37 9.69
C PHE A 479 6.01 -22.82 9.80
N GLY A 480 7.18 -23.12 9.22
CA GLY A 480 7.76 -24.45 9.13
C GLY A 480 8.12 -25.04 10.49
N ALA A 481 8.43 -24.22 11.50
CA ALA A 481 8.64 -24.68 12.87
C ALA A 481 7.44 -25.47 13.46
N ALA A 482 6.25 -25.36 12.87
CA ALA A 482 5.09 -26.19 13.21
C ALA A 482 5.32 -27.71 12.95
N THR A 483 6.21 -28.11 12.03
CA THR A 483 6.54 -29.53 11.79
C THR A 483 7.11 -30.21 13.04
N LEU A 484 7.83 -29.45 13.87
CA LEU A 484 8.49 -29.90 15.10
C LEU A 484 7.51 -30.24 16.24
N TYR A 485 6.22 -29.96 16.08
CA TYR A 485 5.16 -30.28 17.04
C TYR A 485 4.33 -31.48 16.55
N PRO A 486 4.46 -32.67 17.20
CA PRO A 486 3.75 -33.87 16.78
C PRO A 486 2.22 -33.69 16.76
N GLY A 487 1.61 -33.93 15.60
CA GLY A 487 0.15 -33.84 15.44
C GLY A 487 -0.42 -32.43 15.27
N LEU A 488 0.40 -31.37 15.37
CA LEU A 488 -0.04 -30.00 15.08
C LEU A 488 -0.47 -29.88 13.61
N GLN A 489 -1.63 -29.26 13.40
CA GLN A 489 -2.10 -28.78 12.10
C GLN A 489 -1.89 -27.27 12.01
N ALA A 490 -1.37 -26.76 10.90
CA ALA A 490 -1.09 -25.35 10.74
C ALA A 490 -1.60 -24.82 9.39
N ASP A 491 -2.45 -23.80 9.44
CA ASP A 491 -2.82 -22.99 8.29
C ASP A 491 -1.88 -21.77 8.24
N GLY A 492 -1.16 -21.56 7.15
CA GLY A 492 -0.33 -20.39 6.89
C GLY A 492 -1.00 -19.50 5.83
N VAL A 493 -1.04 -18.19 6.03
CA VAL A 493 -1.74 -17.26 5.13
C VAL A 493 -0.76 -16.23 4.58
N GLU A 494 -0.57 -16.26 3.26
CA GLU A 494 0.38 -15.41 2.55
C GLU A 494 -0.33 -14.50 1.54
N LEU A 495 0.01 -13.21 1.53
CA LEU A 495 -0.61 -12.23 0.64
C LEU A 495 -0.06 -12.32 -0.78
N LEU A 496 1.22 -12.69 -0.92
CA LEU A 496 1.96 -12.66 -2.18
C LEU A 496 2.16 -14.09 -2.72
N PRO A 497 1.52 -14.51 -3.83
CA PRO A 497 1.77 -15.84 -4.41
C PRO A 497 3.25 -16.05 -4.75
N GLU A 498 3.96 -14.99 -5.15
CA GLU A 498 5.37 -15.04 -5.51
C GLU A 498 6.28 -15.39 -4.32
N VAL A 499 5.84 -15.13 -3.07
CA VAL A 499 6.56 -15.56 -1.85
C VAL A 499 6.51 -17.08 -1.72
N VAL A 500 5.34 -17.68 -1.94
CA VAL A 500 5.16 -19.14 -1.91
C VAL A 500 5.97 -19.82 -3.01
N GLU A 501 6.03 -19.22 -4.21
CA GLU A 501 6.86 -19.72 -5.33
C GLU A 501 8.36 -19.77 -5.00
N VAL A 502 8.89 -18.78 -4.27
CA VAL A 502 10.33 -18.73 -3.91
C VAL A 502 10.65 -19.38 -2.57
N MET A 503 9.66 -19.87 -1.82
CA MET A 503 9.86 -20.42 -0.47
C MET A 503 10.91 -21.55 -0.44
N GLY A 504 11.05 -22.32 -1.53
CA GLY A 504 12.09 -23.34 -1.67
C GLY A 504 13.55 -22.87 -1.57
N TYR A 505 13.83 -21.56 -1.71
CA TYR A 505 15.19 -21.00 -1.53
C TYR A 505 15.64 -20.93 -0.06
N PHE A 506 14.72 -21.07 0.89
CA PHE A 506 14.98 -21.03 2.35
C PHE A 506 15.05 -22.44 2.97
N LYS A 507 15.35 -23.45 2.14
CA LYS A 507 15.69 -24.81 2.58
C LYS A 507 17.17 -24.91 2.98
N PRO A 508 17.51 -25.70 4.02
CA PRO A 508 16.60 -26.52 4.84
C PRO A 508 15.89 -25.78 5.97
N GLU A 509 16.17 -24.49 6.19
CA GLU A 509 15.74 -23.74 7.38
C GLU A 509 14.21 -23.65 7.56
N ASN A 510 13.43 -23.70 6.49
CA ASN A 510 11.97 -23.69 6.59
C ASN A 510 11.30 -25.06 6.70
N PHE A 511 12.05 -26.15 6.85
CA PHE A 511 11.52 -27.52 6.94
C PHE A 511 10.57 -27.92 5.80
N MET A 512 10.62 -27.26 4.64
CA MET A 512 9.65 -27.45 3.56
C MET A 512 9.70 -28.86 2.91
N ASP A 513 10.78 -29.62 3.13
CA ASP A 513 10.84 -31.05 2.77
C ASP A 513 10.08 -31.98 3.73
N GLU A 514 9.68 -31.47 4.91
CA GLU A 514 8.95 -32.18 5.96
C GLU A 514 7.44 -31.81 5.99
N TYR A 515 6.98 -30.96 5.08
CA TYR A 515 5.58 -30.54 5.01
C TYR A 515 4.69 -31.71 4.55
N ASP A 516 3.65 -31.99 5.33
CA ASP A 516 2.61 -32.98 5.03
C ASP A 516 1.20 -32.34 5.00
N ASP A 517 0.15 -33.14 4.82
CA ASP A 517 -1.25 -32.68 4.72
C ASP A 517 -1.76 -31.84 5.93
N ARG A 518 -1.02 -31.80 7.04
CA ARG A 518 -1.29 -30.98 8.23
C ARG A 518 -0.85 -29.52 8.07
N LEU A 519 0.10 -29.22 7.19
CA LEU A 519 0.60 -27.87 6.92
C LEU A 519 0.03 -27.37 5.59
N ARG A 520 -0.72 -26.26 5.61
CA ARG A 520 -1.42 -25.73 4.43
C ARG A 520 -1.17 -24.24 4.26
N ILE A 521 -0.62 -23.86 3.12
CA ILE A 521 -0.41 -22.45 2.76
C ILE A 521 -1.58 -21.98 1.89
N HIS A 522 -2.20 -20.86 2.28
CA HIS A 522 -3.30 -20.20 1.59
C HIS A 522 -2.82 -18.86 1.03
N VAL A 523 -2.87 -18.68 -0.30
CA VAL A 523 -2.62 -17.37 -0.91
C VAL A 523 -3.88 -16.51 -0.72
N ALA A 524 -3.87 -15.66 0.30
CA ALA A 524 -4.99 -14.80 0.67
C ALA A 524 -4.54 -13.60 1.51
N ASP A 525 -5.36 -12.55 1.51
CA ASP A 525 -5.24 -11.49 2.51
C ASP A 525 -5.61 -12.02 3.91
N ALA A 526 -4.71 -11.84 4.88
CA ALA A 526 -4.85 -12.34 6.24
C ALA A 526 -6.15 -11.89 6.92
N ARG A 527 -6.51 -10.61 6.74
CA ARG A 527 -7.71 -10.02 7.34
C ARG A 527 -9.00 -10.57 6.73
N ARG A 528 -9.03 -10.76 5.41
CA ARG A 528 -10.11 -11.44 4.69
C ARG A 528 -10.20 -12.91 5.07
N PHE A 529 -9.07 -13.61 5.23
CA PHE A 529 -9.05 -15.01 5.65
C PHE A 529 -9.67 -15.17 7.05
N VAL A 530 -9.20 -14.42 8.05
CA VAL A 530 -9.72 -14.48 9.43
C VAL A 530 -11.22 -14.15 9.50
N THR A 531 -11.68 -13.18 8.71
CA THR A 531 -13.11 -12.82 8.68
C THR A 531 -13.99 -13.87 8.01
N THR A 532 -13.48 -14.65 7.05
CA THR A 532 -14.28 -15.60 6.25
C THR A 532 -14.12 -17.08 6.61
N THR A 533 -12.99 -17.50 7.18
CA THR A 533 -12.75 -18.88 7.62
C THR A 533 -13.75 -19.28 8.71
N THR A 534 -14.22 -20.52 8.72
CA THR A 534 -15.06 -21.05 9.83
C THR A 534 -14.27 -21.80 10.88
N ASN A 535 -12.98 -22.06 10.62
CA ASN A 535 -12.09 -22.77 11.51
C ASN A 535 -11.77 -21.94 12.77
N ARG A 536 -11.51 -22.65 13.87
CA ARG A 536 -10.94 -22.10 15.10
C ARG A 536 -9.57 -22.72 15.38
N TYR A 537 -8.76 -21.99 16.13
CA TYR A 537 -7.34 -22.27 16.35
C TYR A 537 -6.99 -22.14 17.83
N ASP A 538 -6.09 -22.99 18.30
CA ASP A 538 -5.55 -22.95 19.66
C ASP A 538 -4.50 -21.84 19.79
N VAL A 539 -3.74 -21.61 18.72
CA VAL A 539 -2.72 -20.55 18.65
C VAL A 539 -2.85 -19.79 17.33
N ILE A 540 -2.93 -18.46 17.40
CA ILE A 540 -2.87 -17.58 16.23
C ILE A 540 -1.61 -16.71 16.37
N ILE A 541 -0.81 -16.64 15.31
CA ILE A 541 0.47 -15.92 15.29
C ILE A 541 0.40 -14.94 14.13
N ALA A 542 0.47 -13.64 14.43
CA ALA A 542 0.65 -12.60 13.43
C ALA A 542 2.14 -12.25 13.34
N ASP A 543 2.71 -12.54 12.19
CA ASP A 543 4.08 -12.21 11.79
C ASP A 543 4.28 -10.68 11.70
N LEU A 544 5.52 -10.22 11.60
CA LEU A 544 6.00 -8.84 11.75
C LEU A 544 5.51 -7.88 10.64
N PHE A 545 4.21 -7.58 10.60
CA PHE A 545 3.62 -6.62 9.66
C PHE A 545 4.13 -5.20 9.93
N HIS A 546 5.00 -4.68 9.05
CA HIS A 546 5.52 -3.32 9.17
C HIS A 546 4.40 -2.25 9.18
N PRO A 547 4.14 -1.53 10.29
CA PRO A 547 2.89 -0.78 10.49
C PRO A 547 2.74 0.44 9.56
N ALA A 548 3.86 1.04 9.11
CA ALA A 548 3.85 2.18 8.19
C ALA A 548 3.61 1.84 6.71
N ARG A 549 3.62 0.55 6.34
CA ARG A 549 3.34 0.12 4.96
C ARG A 549 1.87 0.38 4.67
N ASP A 550 1.57 0.89 3.48
CA ASP A 550 0.18 1.12 3.07
C ASP A 550 -0.68 -0.16 3.20
N GLY A 551 -1.91 0.01 3.69
CA GLY A 551 -2.83 -1.07 4.08
C GLY A 551 -2.51 -1.81 5.39
N ALA A 552 -1.24 -1.91 5.82
CA ALA A 552 -0.85 -2.73 6.97
C ALA A 552 -1.40 -2.24 8.32
N GLY A 553 -1.65 -0.93 8.47
CA GLY A 553 -2.30 -0.36 9.66
C GLY A 553 -3.69 -0.94 9.96
N THR A 554 -4.35 -1.57 8.98
CA THR A 554 -5.63 -2.28 9.15
C THR A 554 -5.50 -3.63 9.86
N LEU A 555 -4.29 -4.21 9.95
CA LEU A 555 -4.01 -5.43 10.71
C LEU A 555 -3.84 -5.15 12.22
N TYR A 556 -3.90 -3.88 12.62
CA TYR A 556 -3.78 -3.43 14.00
C TYR A 556 -5.07 -2.81 14.54
N THR A 557 -6.21 -2.96 13.88
CA THR A 557 -7.48 -2.35 14.32
C THR A 557 -8.24 -3.20 15.32
N LYS A 558 -9.08 -2.55 16.14
CA LYS A 558 -10.00 -3.21 17.07
C LYS A 558 -10.85 -4.26 16.35
N GLU A 559 -11.33 -3.95 15.15
CA GLU A 559 -12.15 -4.85 14.32
C GLU A 559 -11.36 -6.09 13.88
N HIS A 560 -10.10 -5.94 13.47
CA HIS A 560 -9.24 -7.08 13.10
C HIS A 560 -8.93 -7.98 14.30
N PHE A 561 -8.51 -7.41 15.43
CA PHE A 561 -8.26 -8.18 16.65
C PHE A 561 -9.54 -8.86 17.17
N THR A 562 -10.71 -8.22 17.05
CA THR A 562 -12.01 -8.82 17.41
C THR A 562 -12.32 -10.01 16.50
N ALA A 563 -12.05 -9.90 15.19
CA ALA A 563 -12.19 -11.02 14.26
C ALA A 563 -11.23 -12.17 14.60
N ILE A 564 -9.98 -11.88 15.00
CA ILE A 564 -9.02 -12.90 15.48
C ILE A 564 -9.53 -13.59 16.74
N ARG A 565 -9.98 -12.84 17.76
CA ARG A 565 -10.53 -13.41 19.00
C ARG A 565 -11.71 -14.35 18.73
N ALA A 566 -12.55 -14.02 17.76
CA ALA A 566 -13.65 -14.88 17.32
C ALA A 566 -13.20 -16.20 16.64
N ARG A 567 -11.93 -16.34 16.25
CA ARG A 567 -11.31 -17.56 15.70
C ARG A 567 -10.44 -18.33 16.69
N LEU A 568 -10.31 -17.87 17.94
CA LEU A 568 -9.67 -18.68 18.97
C LEU A 568 -10.61 -19.81 19.45
N ASN A 569 -10.01 -20.93 19.86
CA ASN A 569 -10.64 -21.91 20.73
C ASN A 569 -10.64 -21.40 22.18
N GLU A 570 -11.40 -22.06 23.05
CA GLU A 570 -11.34 -21.81 24.50
C GLU A 570 -9.92 -22.08 25.03
N GLY A 571 -9.37 -21.18 25.85
CA GLY A 571 -7.97 -21.20 26.27
C GLY A 571 -6.95 -20.82 25.18
N GLY A 572 -7.40 -20.52 23.96
CA GLY A 572 -6.52 -20.19 22.84
C GLY A 572 -5.73 -18.89 23.05
N ILE A 573 -4.57 -18.80 22.40
CA ILE A 573 -3.63 -17.68 22.52
C ILE A 573 -3.44 -17.00 21.15
N PHE A 574 -3.65 -15.70 21.09
CA PHE A 574 -3.20 -14.86 19.98
C PHE A 574 -1.89 -14.15 20.35
N CYS A 575 -0.91 -14.18 19.44
CA CYS A 575 0.32 -13.39 19.53
C CYS A 575 0.42 -12.43 18.34
N GLN A 576 0.56 -11.13 18.62
CA GLN A 576 0.98 -10.13 17.65
C GLN A 576 2.43 -9.74 17.91
N TRP A 577 3.32 -10.07 16.97
CA TRP A 577 4.71 -9.59 17.02
C TRP A 577 4.81 -8.13 16.57
N LEU A 578 5.61 -7.34 17.27
CA LEU A 578 5.80 -5.90 17.07
C LEU A 578 7.30 -5.58 16.92
N PRO A 579 7.77 -5.14 15.74
CA PRO A 579 9.16 -4.76 15.53
C PRO A 579 9.42 -3.39 16.17
N LEU A 580 9.89 -3.36 17.43
CA LEU A 580 10.12 -2.10 18.17
C LEU A 580 11.08 -1.17 17.43
N HIS A 581 12.07 -1.72 16.74
CA HIS A 581 13.02 -1.00 15.89
C HIS A 581 12.38 -0.26 14.69
N GLN A 582 11.14 -0.58 14.30
CA GLN A 582 10.39 0.01 13.17
C GLN A 582 9.14 0.83 13.58
N MET A 583 8.94 1.08 14.88
CA MET A 583 7.79 1.88 15.38
C MET A 583 8.20 2.89 16.45
N ASP A 584 7.43 3.98 16.54
CA ASP A 584 7.52 4.97 17.61
C ASP A 584 6.64 4.60 18.82
N ASP A 585 6.88 5.29 19.94
CA ASP A 585 6.12 5.12 21.18
C ASP A 585 4.62 5.45 21.00
N GLN A 586 4.27 6.39 20.12
CA GLN A 586 2.87 6.76 19.90
C GLN A 586 2.10 5.61 19.25
N THR A 587 2.66 5.02 18.20
CA THR A 587 2.12 3.86 17.49
C THR A 587 2.08 2.65 18.43
N LEU A 588 3.16 2.38 19.15
CA LEU A 588 3.24 1.27 20.10
C LEU A 588 2.17 1.37 21.21
N ARG A 589 1.96 2.56 21.80
CA ARG A 589 0.91 2.79 22.80
C ARG A 589 -0.50 2.66 22.21
N ALA A 590 -0.74 3.14 20.99
CA ALA A 590 -2.02 3.00 20.29
C ALA A 590 -2.34 1.54 19.96
N VAL A 591 -1.38 0.77 19.44
CA VAL A 591 -1.51 -0.68 19.20
C VAL A 591 -1.75 -1.42 20.52
N THR A 592 -0.96 -1.14 21.56
CA THR A 592 -1.11 -1.76 22.89
C THR A 592 -2.50 -1.50 23.48
N ARG A 593 -3.01 -0.26 23.41
CA ARG A 593 -4.38 0.06 23.84
C ARG A 593 -5.43 -0.72 23.06
N THR A 594 -5.28 -0.74 21.74
CA THR A 594 -6.25 -1.39 20.83
C THR A 594 -6.29 -2.89 21.04
N PHE A 595 -5.15 -3.50 21.35
CA PHE A 595 -5.04 -4.91 21.73
C PHE A 595 -5.70 -5.18 23.09
N LEU A 596 -5.40 -4.38 24.12
CA LEU A 596 -5.98 -4.48 25.47
C LEU A 596 -7.51 -4.33 25.51
N GLU A 597 -8.07 -3.51 24.62
CA GLU A 597 -9.51 -3.31 24.43
C GLU A 597 -10.22 -4.60 23.97
N VAL A 598 -9.52 -5.46 23.22
CA VAL A 598 -10.06 -6.75 22.73
C VAL A 598 -9.65 -7.92 23.64
N PHE A 599 -8.44 -7.86 24.22
CA PHE A 599 -7.86 -8.88 25.10
C PHE A 599 -7.52 -8.28 26.47
N PRO A 600 -8.49 -8.18 27.41
CA PRO A 600 -8.25 -7.60 28.73
C PRO A 600 -7.16 -8.32 29.55
N SER A 601 -6.89 -9.59 29.27
CA SER A 601 -5.86 -10.41 29.91
C SER A 601 -4.56 -10.44 29.10
N THR A 602 -4.08 -9.30 28.60
CA THR A 602 -2.83 -9.24 27.80
C THR A 602 -1.58 -9.47 28.65
N ARG A 603 -0.56 -10.13 28.09
CA ARG A 603 0.83 -10.13 28.57
C ARG A 603 1.79 -9.77 27.44
N ALA A 604 2.90 -9.13 27.75
CA ALA A 604 3.96 -8.83 26.80
C ALA A 604 5.23 -9.64 27.10
N TYR A 605 5.85 -10.19 26.06
CA TYR A 605 7.12 -10.92 26.13
C TYR A 605 8.08 -10.44 25.04
N LEU A 606 9.38 -10.41 25.32
CA LEU A 606 10.40 -10.22 24.27
C LEU A 606 10.51 -11.48 23.41
N LEU A 607 10.75 -11.30 22.10
CA LEU A 607 11.10 -12.41 21.24
C LEU A 607 12.51 -12.95 21.57
N HIS A 608 13.48 -12.05 21.74
CA HIS A 608 14.87 -12.33 22.09
C HIS A 608 15.52 -11.10 22.76
N TRP A 609 16.74 -11.26 23.29
CA TRP A 609 17.45 -10.22 24.03
C TRP A 609 18.44 -9.45 23.14
N SER A 610 17.93 -8.74 22.11
CA SER A 610 18.74 -7.85 21.25
C SER A 610 18.37 -6.38 21.47
N ILE A 611 19.37 -5.52 21.35
CA ILE A 611 19.24 -4.07 21.36
C ILE A 611 19.14 -3.46 19.94
N ASP A 612 19.56 -4.20 18.91
CA ASP A 612 19.61 -3.74 17.51
C ASP A 612 18.30 -4.00 16.78
N VAL A 613 17.71 -5.19 17.00
CA VAL A 613 16.44 -5.62 16.41
C VAL A 613 15.47 -6.06 17.52
N PRO A 614 15.13 -5.20 18.50
CA PRO A 614 14.16 -5.56 19.52
C PRO A 614 12.77 -5.83 18.91
N VAL A 615 12.16 -6.92 19.36
CA VAL A 615 10.82 -7.38 18.99
C VAL A 615 10.04 -7.74 20.26
N LEU A 616 8.82 -7.22 20.36
CA LEU A 616 7.89 -7.45 21.46
C LEU A 616 6.67 -8.23 20.95
N GLY A 617 6.27 -9.29 21.63
CA GLY A 617 5.00 -9.95 21.37
C GLY A 617 3.94 -9.46 22.36
N LEU A 618 2.78 -9.04 21.85
CA LEU A 618 1.56 -8.88 22.65
C LEU A 618 0.75 -10.18 22.57
N PHE A 619 0.53 -10.81 23.71
CA PHE A 619 -0.15 -12.09 23.84
C PHE A 619 -1.50 -11.89 24.52
N GLY A 620 -2.57 -12.34 23.86
CA GLY A 620 -3.95 -12.23 24.31
C GLY A 620 -4.62 -13.59 24.39
N THR A 621 -5.33 -13.83 25.48
CA THR A 621 -6.20 -15.00 25.69
C THR A 621 -7.36 -14.60 26.60
N ASP A 622 -8.42 -15.40 26.63
CA ASP A 622 -9.52 -15.22 27.59
C ASP A 622 -9.09 -15.68 29.00
N GLN A 623 -8.33 -16.77 29.09
CA GLN A 623 -7.80 -17.32 30.35
C GLN A 623 -6.40 -17.90 30.15
N TRP A 624 -5.45 -17.43 30.96
CA TRP A 624 -4.09 -17.97 30.97
C TRP A 624 -4.03 -19.37 31.60
N PRO A 625 -3.24 -20.31 31.03
CA PRO A 625 -2.93 -21.58 31.68
C PRO A 625 -2.29 -21.39 33.06
N GLN A 626 -2.50 -22.36 33.96
CA GLN A 626 -1.76 -22.47 35.21
C GLN A 626 -0.42 -23.15 34.93
N TYR A 627 0.62 -22.35 34.71
CA TYR A 627 1.97 -22.82 34.43
C TYR A 627 2.56 -23.56 35.64
N THR A 628 2.99 -24.80 35.42
CA THR A 628 3.68 -25.62 36.42
C THR A 628 5.21 -25.47 36.32
N ASN A 629 5.92 -25.84 37.38
CA ASN A 629 7.37 -26.03 37.27
C ASN A 629 7.67 -27.10 36.21
N GLY A 630 8.68 -26.88 35.36
CA GLY A 630 9.03 -27.80 34.29
C GLY A 630 8.09 -27.76 33.06
N TRP A 631 7.28 -26.70 32.89
CA TRP A 631 6.30 -26.56 31.79
C TRP A 631 6.88 -26.78 30.39
N VAL A 632 8.03 -26.18 30.10
CA VAL A 632 8.73 -26.31 28.80
C VAL A 632 9.49 -27.64 28.75
N GLU A 633 10.09 -28.03 29.86
CA GLU A 633 10.89 -29.22 30.06
C GLU A 633 10.07 -30.51 29.88
N ALA A 634 8.76 -30.47 30.14
CA ALA A 634 7.81 -31.54 29.90
C ALA A 634 7.49 -31.78 28.41
N ARG A 635 7.96 -30.92 27.49
CA ARG A 635 7.81 -31.13 26.04
C ARG A 635 8.75 -32.23 25.54
N GLY A 636 8.35 -32.92 24.47
CA GLY A 636 9.07 -34.10 23.95
C GLY A 636 10.54 -33.86 23.58
N SER A 637 11.36 -34.89 23.75
CA SER A 637 12.83 -34.84 23.61
C SER A 637 13.35 -34.32 22.25
N SER A 638 12.62 -34.58 21.16
CA SER A 638 12.95 -34.07 19.82
C SER A 638 12.90 -32.54 19.77
N LEU A 639 11.84 -31.93 20.30
CA LEU A 639 11.66 -30.49 20.35
C LEU A 639 12.68 -29.84 21.30
N GLN A 640 12.94 -30.47 22.45
CA GLN A 640 13.91 -30.01 23.45
C GLN A 640 15.32 -29.78 22.88
N ASN A 641 15.81 -30.66 22.01
CA ASN A 641 17.10 -30.49 21.34
C ASN A 641 17.15 -29.23 20.44
N HIS A 642 16.03 -28.88 19.79
CA HIS A 642 15.92 -27.67 18.98
C HIS A 642 15.86 -26.42 19.88
N LEU A 643 14.97 -26.41 20.87
CA LEU A 643 14.81 -25.30 21.82
C LEU A 643 16.11 -24.95 22.58
N LYS A 644 16.96 -25.95 22.86
CA LYS A 644 18.28 -25.74 23.48
C LYS A 644 19.22 -24.90 22.62
N ARG A 645 19.19 -25.06 21.29
CA ARG A 645 19.96 -24.22 20.36
C ARG A 645 19.43 -22.79 20.29
N LEU A 646 18.13 -22.61 20.50
CA LEU A 646 17.47 -21.31 20.53
C LEU A 646 17.57 -20.58 21.88
N GLY A 647 18.08 -21.24 22.93
CA GLY A 647 18.13 -20.67 24.28
C GLY A 647 16.76 -20.52 24.96
N ILE A 648 15.81 -21.43 24.68
CA ILE A 648 14.45 -21.47 25.28
C ILE A 648 14.02 -22.92 25.62
N ALA A 649 14.95 -23.78 26.03
CA ALA A 649 14.66 -25.17 26.42
C ALA A 649 13.92 -25.30 27.76
N ASP A 650 14.03 -24.30 28.62
CA ASP A 650 13.57 -24.34 30.00
C ASP A 650 12.56 -23.22 30.31
N SER A 651 11.78 -23.45 31.36
CA SER A 651 10.71 -22.55 31.79
C SER A 651 11.27 -21.19 32.24
N ALA A 652 12.43 -21.15 32.90
CA ALA A 652 13.06 -19.90 33.33
C ALA A 652 13.44 -19.01 32.14
N ARG A 653 14.01 -19.57 31.06
CA ARG A 653 14.33 -18.82 29.83
C ARG A 653 13.11 -18.43 29.02
N VAL A 654 12.04 -19.21 29.00
CA VAL A 654 10.78 -18.84 28.30
C VAL A 654 10.04 -17.73 29.06
N PHE A 655 9.69 -17.96 30.34
CA PHE A 655 8.99 -16.97 31.16
C PHE A 655 9.88 -15.76 31.49
N GLY A 656 11.19 -15.94 31.51
CA GLY A 656 12.19 -14.89 31.59
C GLY A 656 12.21 -13.93 30.41
N ASN A 657 11.40 -14.14 29.36
CA ASN A 657 11.11 -13.11 28.35
C ASN A 657 9.98 -12.15 28.73
N PHE A 658 9.25 -12.40 29.82
CA PHE A 658 8.13 -11.54 30.27
C PHE A 658 8.58 -10.09 30.49
N VAL A 659 7.74 -9.15 30.09
CA VAL A 659 8.00 -7.71 30.21
C VAL A 659 6.95 -7.03 31.08
N ALA A 660 5.67 -7.25 30.79
CA ALA A 660 4.58 -6.59 31.50
C ALA A 660 3.25 -7.36 31.36
N GLY A 661 2.42 -7.26 32.39
CA GLY A 661 1.03 -7.72 32.42
C GLY A 661 0.04 -6.60 32.04
N ALA A 662 -1.23 -6.97 31.95
CA ALA A 662 -2.29 -6.11 31.42
C ALA A 662 -2.38 -4.73 32.10
N ASP A 663 -2.25 -4.64 33.43
CA ASP A 663 -2.40 -3.36 34.14
C ASP A 663 -1.21 -2.41 33.94
N ALA A 664 0.00 -2.94 33.81
CA ALA A 664 1.16 -2.14 33.48
C ALA A 664 1.10 -1.68 32.01
N LEU A 665 0.71 -2.57 31.10
CA LEU A 665 0.45 -2.23 29.70
C LEU A 665 -0.68 -1.19 29.55
N ARG A 666 -1.73 -1.23 30.38
CA ARG A 666 -2.78 -0.18 30.45
C ARG A 666 -2.20 1.17 30.85
N ARG A 667 -1.37 1.22 31.90
CA ARG A 667 -0.70 2.45 32.33
C ARG A 667 0.23 3.01 31.25
N PHE A 668 0.99 2.14 30.58
CA PHE A 668 1.85 2.51 29.47
C PHE A 668 1.06 3.05 28.26
N ALA A 669 -0.02 2.36 27.86
CA ALA A 669 -0.86 2.78 26.75
C ALA A 669 -1.62 4.09 27.05
N GLY A 670 -2.08 4.28 28.28
CA GLY A 670 -2.67 5.51 28.80
C GLY A 670 -3.82 6.04 27.94
N TYR A 671 -3.77 7.34 27.62
CA TYR A 671 -4.77 8.03 26.80
C TYR A 671 -4.51 7.97 25.29
N ALA A 672 -3.66 7.07 24.79
CA ALA A 672 -3.47 6.87 23.36
C ALA A 672 -4.81 6.59 22.64
N PRO A 673 -5.02 7.02 21.39
CA PRO A 673 -6.24 6.72 20.66
C PRO A 673 -6.32 5.22 20.30
N ILE A 674 -7.53 4.69 20.17
CA ILE A 674 -7.78 3.33 19.68
C ILE A 674 -7.74 3.35 18.15
N ASN A 675 -7.00 2.41 17.56
CA ASN A 675 -6.93 2.22 16.11
C ASN A 675 -8.18 1.44 15.67
N THR A 676 -9.02 2.04 14.84
CA THR A 676 -10.23 1.41 14.29
C THR A 676 -10.24 1.52 12.77
N ASP A 677 -11.08 0.75 12.10
CA ASP A 677 -11.26 0.86 10.65
C ASP A 677 -11.69 2.27 10.20
N GLU A 678 -12.48 2.95 11.04
CA GLU A 678 -12.93 4.33 10.84
C GLU A 678 -11.84 5.36 11.17
N HIS A 679 -11.02 5.10 12.20
CA HIS A 679 -9.97 6.01 12.64
C HIS A 679 -8.63 5.25 12.72
N GLN A 680 -8.01 5.12 11.56
CA GLN A 680 -6.80 4.30 11.35
C GLN A 680 -5.53 5.03 11.81
N VAL A 681 -5.42 5.31 13.12
CA VAL A 681 -4.28 5.99 13.74
C VAL A 681 -2.95 5.43 13.25
N VAL A 682 -2.80 4.10 13.20
CA VAL A 682 -1.53 3.44 12.85
C VAL A 682 -1.10 3.79 11.41
N THR A 683 -2.04 3.78 10.47
CA THR A 683 -1.81 4.12 9.05
C THR A 683 -1.24 5.53 8.86
N TYR A 684 -1.64 6.49 9.70
CA TYR A 684 -1.23 7.90 9.60
C TYR A 684 -0.10 8.31 10.57
N ALA A 685 0.07 7.59 11.67
CA ALA A 685 1.14 7.82 12.66
C ALA A 685 2.46 7.15 12.25
N ALA A 686 2.44 5.84 11.99
CA ALA A 686 3.64 5.04 11.76
C ALA A 686 4.57 5.54 10.62
N PRO A 687 4.07 6.11 9.50
CA PRO A 687 4.91 6.76 8.49
C PRO A 687 5.87 7.82 9.04
N ARG A 688 5.44 8.59 10.06
CA ARG A 688 6.25 9.66 10.66
C ARG A 688 7.53 9.13 11.30
N PHE A 689 7.50 7.90 11.81
CA PHE A 689 8.66 7.23 12.37
C PHE A 689 9.60 6.69 11.29
N SER A 690 9.07 6.12 10.20
CA SER A 690 9.89 5.55 9.10
C SER A 690 10.84 6.58 8.45
N TYR A 691 10.50 7.87 8.57
CA TYR A 691 11.32 8.97 8.11
C TYR A 691 12.54 9.26 9.01
N GLN A 692 12.49 8.93 10.31
CA GLN A 692 13.50 9.26 11.32
C GLN A 692 14.57 8.16 11.48
N ARG A 693 15.68 8.28 10.74
CA ARG A 693 16.79 7.28 10.81
C ARG A 693 17.63 7.33 12.10
N ASN A 694 17.55 8.40 12.89
CA ASN A 694 18.45 8.63 14.02
C ASN A 694 17.90 8.10 15.37
N ALA A 695 16.71 7.48 15.38
CA ALA A 695 16.12 6.95 16.61
C ALA A 695 16.71 5.57 16.95
N THR A 696 17.45 5.47 18.06
CA THR A 696 18.13 4.24 18.47
C THR A 696 17.13 3.08 18.62
N PRO A 697 17.40 1.87 18.08
CA PRO A 697 16.45 0.76 18.12
C PRO A 697 16.08 0.35 19.56
N TYR A 698 17.05 0.38 20.47
CA TYR A 698 16.86 0.04 21.89
C TYR A 698 16.12 1.10 22.72
N GLY A 699 15.96 2.34 22.24
CA GLY A 699 15.30 3.39 23.03
C GLY A 699 13.89 2.97 23.47
N ARG A 700 13.12 2.37 22.54
CA ARG A 700 11.78 1.84 22.82
C ARG A 700 11.80 0.56 23.65
N LEU A 701 12.82 -0.28 23.49
CA LEU A 701 13.03 -1.45 24.36
C LEU A 701 13.16 -1.00 25.83
N LEU A 702 14.04 -0.04 26.11
CA LEU A 702 14.24 0.48 27.48
C LEU A 702 12.94 1.05 28.06
N THR A 703 12.19 1.85 27.29
CA THR A 703 10.88 2.39 27.72
C THR A 703 9.91 1.29 28.13
N VAL A 704 9.81 0.19 27.38
CA VAL A 704 8.87 -0.91 27.71
C VAL A 704 9.37 -1.77 28.88
N LEU A 705 10.69 -1.93 29.05
CA LEU A 705 11.28 -2.68 30.18
C LEU A 705 11.08 -2.01 31.55
N GLU A 706 10.72 -0.72 31.59
CA GLU A 706 10.48 0.05 32.82
C GLU A 706 8.98 0.21 33.14
N VAL A 707 8.09 -0.40 32.34
CA VAL A 707 6.62 -0.36 32.53
C VAL A 707 6.14 -1.13 33.76
N GLU A 708 6.84 -2.21 34.12
CA GLU A 708 6.54 -3.05 35.27
C GLU A 708 7.82 -3.40 36.04
N ALA A 709 7.73 -3.52 37.36
CA ALA A 709 8.84 -4.01 38.17
C ALA A 709 9.11 -5.50 37.83
N PRO A 710 10.36 -5.93 37.61
CA PRO A 710 10.66 -7.33 37.30
C PRO A 710 10.12 -8.29 38.37
N PRO A 711 9.26 -9.27 38.02
CA PRO A 711 8.63 -10.17 39.00
C PRO A 711 9.56 -11.30 39.46
N SER A 712 10.77 -11.40 38.91
CA SER A 712 11.80 -12.35 39.34
C SER A 712 13.20 -11.78 39.17
N ASP A 713 14.15 -12.34 39.94
CA ASP A 713 15.57 -11.98 39.84
C ASP A 713 16.14 -12.29 38.44
N PHE A 714 15.69 -13.35 37.77
CA PHE A 714 16.05 -13.65 36.37
C PHE A 714 15.70 -12.49 35.42
N ILE A 715 14.48 -11.95 35.53
CA ILE A 715 14.03 -10.83 34.69
C ILE A 715 14.75 -9.54 35.08
N ARG A 716 15.05 -9.34 36.37
CA ARG A 716 15.87 -8.21 36.83
C ARG A 716 17.29 -8.29 36.25
N ALA A 717 17.95 -9.44 36.33
CA ALA A 717 19.26 -9.69 35.74
C ALA A 717 19.28 -9.48 34.22
N ARG A 718 18.24 -9.95 33.51
CA ARG A 718 18.05 -9.69 32.07
C ARG A 718 17.96 -8.20 31.74
N ASN A 719 17.14 -7.44 32.48
CA ASN A 719 16.98 -6.00 32.24
C ASN A 719 18.30 -5.25 32.47
N VAL A 720 19.06 -5.62 33.51
CA VAL A 720 20.40 -5.08 33.79
C VAL A 720 21.39 -5.44 32.68
N TYR A 721 21.37 -6.68 32.16
CA TYR A 721 22.18 -7.10 31.02
C TYR A 721 21.87 -6.32 29.72
N LEU A 722 20.59 -6.08 29.44
CA LEU A 722 20.17 -5.27 28.28
C LEU A 722 20.66 -3.82 28.41
N LYS A 723 20.69 -3.23 29.62
CA LYS A 723 21.35 -1.93 29.86
C LYS A 723 22.86 -1.99 29.62
N GLY A 724 23.53 -3.08 30.03
CA GLY A 724 24.94 -3.32 29.70
C GLY A 724 25.23 -3.38 28.20
N LEU A 725 24.37 -4.05 27.41
CA LEU A 725 24.49 -4.08 25.96
C LEU A 725 24.36 -2.69 25.33
N VAL A 726 23.44 -1.85 25.82
CA VAL A 726 23.30 -0.45 25.36
C VAL A 726 24.58 0.33 25.63
N GLU A 727 25.11 0.29 26.85
CA GLU A 727 26.37 0.94 27.20
C GLU A 727 27.55 0.45 26.34
N GLU A 728 27.60 -0.85 26.03
CA GLU A 728 28.61 -1.43 25.14
C GLU A 728 28.47 -0.92 23.70
N SER A 729 27.24 -0.82 23.18
CA SER A 729 26.98 -0.28 21.83
C SER A 729 27.31 1.21 21.69
N GLU A 730 27.20 1.99 22.77
CA GLU A 730 27.61 3.39 22.83
C GLU A 730 29.11 3.56 23.21
N GLY A 731 29.89 2.48 23.20
CA GLY A 731 31.34 2.48 23.43
C GLY A 731 31.78 2.61 24.89
N ARG A 732 30.86 2.64 25.86
CA ARG A 732 31.13 2.79 27.30
C ARG A 732 31.40 1.44 27.97
N ILE A 733 32.40 0.72 27.46
CA ILE A 733 32.76 -0.66 27.87
C ILE A 733 32.93 -0.81 29.39
N THR A 734 33.50 0.17 30.09
CA THR A 734 33.66 0.11 31.56
C THR A 734 32.29 0.07 32.26
N GLN A 735 31.34 0.91 31.85
CA GLN A 735 30.00 0.94 32.43
C GLN A 735 29.19 -0.32 32.04
N ALA A 736 29.38 -0.83 30.83
CA ALA A 736 28.80 -2.09 30.39
C ALA A 736 29.25 -3.27 31.27
N ILE A 737 30.55 -3.32 31.62
CA ILE A 737 31.11 -4.34 32.51
C ILE A 737 30.47 -4.29 33.90
N GLU A 738 30.23 -3.11 34.47
CA GLU A 738 29.51 -2.99 35.76
C GLU A 738 28.10 -3.59 35.69
N TYR A 739 27.35 -3.30 34.62
CA TYR A 739 26.04 -3.90 34.38
C TYR A 739 26.10 -5.42 34.18
N TYR A 740 27.13 -5.95 33.50
CA TYR A 740 27.27 -7.40 33.31
C TYR A 740 27.63 -8.15 34.61
N ILE A 741 28.48 -7.56 35.46
CA ILE A 741 28.80 -8.10 36.80
C ILE A 741 27.55 -8.05 37.69
N GLU A 742 26.81 -6.95 37.69
CA GLU A 742 25.58 -6.83 38.48
C GLU A 742 24.49 -7.78 38.00
N SER A 743 24.36 -7.98 36.68
CA SER A 743 23.46 -8.98 36.10
C SER A 743 23.79 -10.40 36.60
N ALA A 744 25.07 -10.78 36.62
CA ALA A 744 25.52 -12.06 37.16
C ALA A 744 25.30 -12.19 38.67
N ARG A 745 25.49 -11.11 39.43
CA ARG A 745 25.24 -11.07 40.88
C ARG A 745 23.75 -11.26 41.23
N ILE A 746 22.85 -10.74 40.39
CA ILE A 746 21.41 -10.76 40.65
C ILE A 746 20.81 -12.16 40.52
N SER A 747 21.27 -13.01 39.60
CA SER A 747 20.65 -14.30 39.34
C SER A 747 21.64 -15.36 38.86
N ASP A 748 21.80 -16.42 39.65
CA ASP A 748 22.59 -17.61 39.29
C ASP A 748 22.10 -18.29 37.98
N GLU A 749 20.79 -18.16 37.68
CA GLU A 749 20.13 -18.78 36.52
C GLU A 749 20.32 -17.97 35.22
N PHE A 750 20.50 -16.65 35.32
CA PHE A 750 20.67 -15.77 34.16
C PHE A 750 22.15 -15.65 33.76
N THR A 751 22.63 -16.64 33.00
CA THR A 751 24.07 -16.77 32.71
C THR A 751 24.63 -15.79 31.64
N ALA A 752 23.81 -14.95 30.99
CA ALA A 752 24.27 -14.16 29.84
C ALA A 752 25.21 -13.00 30.22
N GLY A 753 24.97 -12.35 31.37
CA GLY A 753 25.88 -11.33 31.92
C GLY A 753 27.25 -11.93 32.26
N TYR A 754 27.25 -13.05 32.98
CA TYR A 754 28.47 -13.80 33.31
C TYR A 754 29.26 -14.22 32.05
N ALA A 755 28.58 -14.80 31.06
CA ALA A 755 29.20 -15.22 29.81
C ALA A 755 29.81 -14.04 29.02
N ARG A 756 29.19 -12.85 29.07
CA ARG A 756 29.75 -11.63 28.45
C ARG A 756 30.99 -11.15 29.19
N CYS A 757 31.01 -11.17 30.53
CA CYS A 757 32.21 -10.89 31.32
C CYS A 757 33.37 -11.85 31.00
N ILE A 758 33.11 -13.17 30.93
CA ILE A 758 34.11 -14.18 30.54
C ILE A 758 34.70 -13.90 29.15
N SER A 759 33.85 -13.54 28.19
CA SER A 759 34.26 -13.20 26.83
C SER A 759 35.13 -11.94 26.80
N LEU A 760 34.72 -10.88 27.50
CA LEU A 760 35.47 -9.63 27.61
C LEU A 760 36.80 -9.80 28.35
N ALA A 761 36.85 -10.63 29.41
CA ALA A 761 38.09 -10.97 30.09
C ALA A 761 39.06 -11.72 29.17
N SER A 762 38.56 -12.71 28.41
CA SER A 762 39.36 -13.49 27.45
C SER A 762 39.95 -12.62 26.35
N LEU A 763 39.20 -11.63 25.85
CA LEU A 763 39.69 -10.64 24.89
C LEU A 763 40.73 -9.71 25.53
N LYS A 764 40.41 -9.13 26.70
CA LYS A 764 41.31 -8.22 27.43
C LYS A 764 42.62 -8.87 27.88
N ALA A 765 42.67 -10.19 28.08
CA ALA A 765 43.84 -10.88 28.62
C ALA A 765 45.11 -10.72 27.76
N LYS A 766 44.96 -10.49 26.45
CA LYS A 766 46.08 -10.26 25.54
C LYS A 766 46.68 -8.86 25.68
N ASP A 767 45.83 -7.84 25.68
CA ASP A 767 46.27 -6.44 25.56
C ASP A 767 46.32 -5.71 26.92
N HIS A 768 45.51 -6.16 27.89
CA HIS A 768 45.31 -5.53 29.19
C HIS A 768 45.20 -6.60 30.31
N PRO A 769 46.26 -7.39 30.56
CA PRO A 769 46.22 -8.57 31.44
C PRO A 769 45.74 -8.27 32.87
N GLN A 770 46.18 -7.15 33.46
CA GLN A 770 45.72 -6.73 34.80
C GLN A 770 44.20 -6.44 34.82
N GLY A 771 43.66 -5.81 33.78
CA GLY A 771 42.22 -5.53 33.68
C GLY A 771 41.38 -6.79 33.47
N ALA A 772 41.90 -7.79 32.74
CA ALA A 772 41.27 -9.10 32.62
C ALA A 772 41.27 -9.87 33.95
N ARG A 773 42.39 -9.84 34.69
CA ARG A 773 42.50 -10.43 36.02
C ARG A 773 41.49 -9.83 37.00
N VAL A 774 41.44 -8.51 37.14
CA VAL A 774 40.50 -7.81 38.03
C VAL A 774 39.04 -8.11 37.64
N LEU A 775 38.72 -8.20 36.35
CA LEU A 775 37.38 -8.59 35.89
C LEU A 775 37.02 -10.01 36.33
N LEU A 776 37.94 -10.97 36.21
CA LEU A 776 37.70 -12.35 36.65
C LEU A 776 37.57 -12.45 38.17
N GLU A 777 38.44 -11.78 38.94
CA GLU A 777 38.36 -11.73 40.41
C GLU A 777 37.00 -11.17 40.88
N ARG A 778 36.56 -10.04 40.30
CA ARG A 778 35.23 -9.44 40.60
C ARG A 778 34.05 -10.31 40.15
N LEU A 779 34.21 -11.10 39.09
CA LEU A 779 33.17 -12.02 38.62
C LEU A 779 33.06 -13.25 39.54
N ILE A 780 34.19 -13.72 40.11
CA ILE A 780 34.22 -14.75 41.15
C ILE A 780 33.55 -14.25 42.43
N GLU A 781 33.77 -12.99 42.83
CA GLU A 781 33.05 -12.37 43.95
C GLU A 781 31.55 -12.23 43.70
N ALA A 782 31.15 -11.85 42.47
CA ALA A 782 29.76 -11.69 42.09
C ALA A 782 28.99 -13.01 42.03
N GLN A 783 29.62 -14.09 41.57
CA GLN A 783 28.99 -15.41 41.47
C GLN A 783 29.93 -16.55 41.97
N PRO A 784 30.14 -16.68 43.30
CA PRO A 784 31.16 -17.57 43.85
C PRO A 784 30.97 -19.06 43.57
N ARG A 785 29.77 -19.50 43.18
CA ARG A 785 29.47 -20.91 42.89
C ARG A 785 29.95 -21.36 41.52
N GLU A 786 30.05 -20.44 40.57
CA GLU A 786 30.45 -20.76 39.19
C GLU A 786 31.97 -20.88 39.08
N LYS A 787 32.45 -21.97 38.49
CA LYS A 787 33.88 -22.31 38.45
C LYS A 787 34.60 -21.67 37.27
N LEU A 788 33.89 -21.43 36.17
CA LEU A 788 34.48 -21.03 34.89
C LEU A 788 35.42 -19.80 34.98
N ALA A 789 35.09 -18.79 35.78
CA ALA A 789 35.96 -17.63 35.98
C ALA A 789 37.26 -17.97 36.75
N ARG A 790 37.22 -18.89 37.72
CA ARG A 790 38.40 -19.35 38.46
C ARG A 790 39.32 -20.16 37.56
N ASP A 791 38.75 -21.15 36.88
CA ASP A 791 39.48 -22.03 35.96
C ASP A 791 40.15 -21.20 34.84
N LEU A 792 39.48 -20.15 34.36
CA LEU A 792 40.03 -19.22 33.38
C LEU A 792 41.09 -18.28 33.98
N LEU A 793 40.92 -17.80 35.22
CA LEU A 793 41.91 -16.98 35.93
C LEU A 793 43.22 -17.74 36.14
N GLU A 794 43.14 -18.98 36.64
CA GLU A 794 44.30 -19.87 36.83
C GLU A 794 44.99 -20.20 35.50
N ARG A 795 44.22 -20.44 34.44
CA ARG A 795 44.76 -20.75 33.10
C ARG A 795 45.45 -19.56 32.43
N LEU A 796 44.93 -18.35 32.59
CA LEU A 796 45.50 -17.14 31.96
C LEU A 796 46.61 -16.51 32.79
N PHE A 797 46.55 -16.64 34.12
CA PHE A 797 47.49 -16.06 35.06
C PHE A 797 47.99 -17.12 36.05
N PRO A 798 48.65 -18.19 35.58
CA PRO A 798 49.19 -19.21 36.47
C PRO A 798 50.14 -18.55 37.48
N ALA A 799 49.98 -18.93 38.75
CA ALA A 799 50.91 -18.49 39.78
C ALA A 799 52.33 -18.94 39.37
N THR A 800 53.26 -17.99 39.26
CA THR A 800 54.66 -18.30 38.99
C THR A 800 55.17 -19.22 40.08
N GLN A 801 55.46 -20.48 39.71
CA GLN A 801 56.17 -21.40 40.58
C GLN A 801 57.53 -20.75 40.91
N LYS A 802 57.73 -20.47 42.20
CA LYS A 802 59.00 -20.05 42.79
C LYS A 802 59.87 -21.26 43.10
#